data_AF-A0A8J2VQQ0-F1
#
_entry.id   AF-A0A8J2VQQ0-F1
#
_cell.length_a   1.000
_cell.length_b   1.000
_cell.length_c   1.000
_cell.angle_alpha   90.00
_cell.angle_beta   90.00
_cell.angle_gamma   90.00
#
_symmetry.space_group_name_H-M   'P 1'
#
loop_
_entity.id
_entity.type
_entity.pdbx_description
1 polymer ?
#
loop_
_entity_poly.entity_id
_entity_poly.type
_entity_poly.pdbx_seq_one_letter_code
_entity_poly.pdbx_strand_id
1 'polypeptide(L)'
;MAVTANRFFILTSFSKAKIFTAAKILSCASYSTSSETNKIYSNINEAVKDIKDGSKILVGGFGLCGIPENLIKAVNNKTVSGLTVVSNNAGVEDFGLGILLKKKQVKRMISSYVGENAEFERQFLSGELEVELTPQGTLAERIRAGGAGIPAFFTPTGFGTLIHEGGAPIKYTADGKIDIPSKPRHVQQFNGINYIMEEAITGDFALVKAWKADRHGNLVFRKSARNFNPAVCKAAKITIAEVEEIVDEIEPDFVHVPSIYVHRIIVGEKYEKRIERKTISKPKEDKPKKASDLMRERIIKRAALEFKDGMHANLGIGMPMLASNYIPKNVKVLLQSENGILGLGPFPSEDEVDPDLINAGKETVTVLPGEFILVYFEKKSASYFSSDDSFAMIRGGHIDLTILGAMQVSRYGDLANWMIPGKMVKGMGGAMDLVSAPRTKVVVTMEHAAKNGSHKILPECTLPLTGKNCVDMIITEKCVFDVDKEKGLTLTELADGVTIEDVIVNSYADWFTYEWHDRDRDFEWSSVSESSEMVTSRREIDSVPYRMVFLNVVNLARSRGPDEFWRKRRIFRLAAHFIGRRRNCYSVAVRNVHRALAYASKARQLKKEDMKDLWRTRITAACEQHNISSFTLKEGLERSNIMLDHKSLADLAVWEPKTFQCLAAVAQEKLRLDGFIDYLDKKQPTGVNLNLKDVMLEAWLKEKK
;
A
#
# COMPACT_ATOMS: atom_id res chain seq x y z
N MET A 1 -16.95 71.30 38.02
CA MET A 1 -16.59 70.99 39.43
C MET A 1 -15.43 70.00 39.36
N ALA A 2 -14.17 70.40 39.17
CA ALA A 2 -13.28 71.18 40.03
C ALA A 2 -13.06 70.54 41.41
N VAL A 3 -11.77 70.45 41.79
CA VAL A 3 -11.19 70.33 43.16
C VAL A 3 -10.98 68.85 43.60
N THR A 4 -9.78 68.31 43.89
CA THR A 4 -8.45 68.88 44.17
C THR A 4 -7.36 67.79 44.14
N ALA A 5 -6.18 68.16 43.64
CA ALA A 5 -4.91 67.59 44.07
C ALA A 5 -4.52 68.16 45.44
N ASN A 6 -3.75 67.41 46.24
CA ASN A 6 -2.80 68.05 47.15
C ASN A 6 -1.55 67.20 47.38
N ARG A 7 -0.48 67.94 47.67
CA ARG A 7 0.93 67.66 47.44
C ARG A 7 1.67 67.59 48.80
N PHE A 8 2.70 66.73 48.84
CA PHE A 8 4.04 66.94 49.44
C PHE A 8 4.35 66.78 50.96
N PHE A 9 5.65 66.45 51.14
CA PHE A 9 6.56 66.36 52.30
C PHE A 9 6.58 65.03 53.09
N ILE A 10 7.61 64.16 53.09
CA ILE A 10 9.11 64.19 53.14
C ILE A 10 9.67 63.99 54.57
N LEU A 11 10.64 63.04 54.68
CA LEU A 11 11.57 62.66 55.79
C LEU A 11 10.95 61.80 56.91
N THR A 12 11.51 60.65 57.33
CA THR A 12 12.92 60.26 57.53
C THR A 12 13.18 58.74 57.47
N SER A 13 14.29 58.39 56.79
CA SER A 13 15.34 57.44 57.19
C SER A 13 15.05 55.96 57.58
N PHE A 14 15.41 55.07 56.63
CA PHE A 14 16.19 53.82 56.76
C PHE A 14 15.96 52.84 57.94
N SER A 15 15.49 51.63 57.60
CA SER A 15 16.26 50.40 57.80
C SER A 15 15.75 49.27 56.90
N LYS A 16 16.68 48.52 56.31
CA LYS A 16 16.49 47.56 55.22
C LYS A 16 15.98 46.20 55.73
N ALA A 17 14.83 45.77 55.22
CA ALA A 17 14.52 44.35 55.05
C ALA A 17 13.57 44.20 53.85
N LYS A 18 14.13 43.94 52.65
CA LYS A 18 13.35 43.69 51.44
C LYS A 18 12.75 42.29 51.50
N ILE A 19 11.47 42.25 51.84
CA ILE A 19 10.55 41.18 51.46
C ILE A 19 10.50 41.18 49.93
N PHE A 20 11.08 40.16 49.30
CA PHE A 20 10.91 39.94 47.86
C PHE A 20 9.52 39.31 47.65
N THR A 21 8.56 40.17 47.36
CA THR A 21 7.27 39.77 46.78
C THR A 21 7.54 39.13 45.43
N ALA A 22 7.25 37.84 45.29
CA ALA A 22 7.34 37.12 44.03
C ALA A 22 6.22 37.62 43.08
N ALA A 23 6.46 38.74 42.41
CA ALA A 23 5.71 39.10 41.22
C ALA A 23 6.10 38.10 40.12
N LYS A 24 5.26 37.06 39.92
CA LYS A 24 5.27 36.27 38.70
C LYS A 24 4.97 37.23 37.55
N ILE A 25 6.02 37.72 36.90
CA ILE A 25 5.93 38.25 35.55
C ILE A 25 5.55 37.05 34.68
N LEU A 26 4.25 36.88 34.45
CA LEU A 26 3.75 36.12 33.32
C LEU A 26 4.16 36.89 32.06
N SER A 27 5.39 36.64 31.59
CA SER A 27 5.72 36.96 30.21
C SER A 27 4.94 35.97 29.34
N CYS A 28 3.68 36.28 29.03
CA CYS A 28 3.07 35.79 27.81
C CYS A 28 3.87 36.41 26.66
N ALA A 29 4.95 35.73 26.27
CA ALA A 29 5.55 35.96 24.97
C ALA A 29 4.48 35.59 23.95
N SER A 30 3.72 36.60 23.53
CA SER A 30 2.84 36.52 22.38
C SER A 30 3.78 36.43 21.18
N TYR A 31 4.24 35.23 20.87
CA TYR A 31 4.91 34.98 19.60
C TYR A 31 3.85 35.18 18.53
N SER A 32 3.81 36.37 17.93
CA SER A 32 3.10 36.56 16.68
C SER A 32 3.86 35.79 15.61
N THR A 33 3.30 34.66 15.18
CA THR A 33 3.83 33.82 14.10
C THR A 33 3.14 34.06 12.77
N SER A 34 2.27 35.07 12.65
CA SER A 34 1.57 35.35 11.39
C SER A 34 2.49 36.12 10.44
N SER A 35 3.19 35.41 9.54
CA SER A 35 3.52 36.03 8.25
C SER A 35 2.26 35.98 7.40
N GLU A 36 1.49 37.07 7.35
CA GLU A 36 0.48 37.25 6.31
C GLU A 36 1.21 37.45 4.97
N THR A 37 1.64 36.35 4.39
CA THR A 37 1.92 36.29 2.95
C THR A 37 0.60 35.92 2.30
N ASN A 38 -0.06 36.89 1.65
CA ASN A 38 -1.24 36.61 0.88
C ASN A 38 -0.85 35.72 -0.33
N LYS A 39 -1.17 34.43 -0.24
CA LYS A 39 -0.87 33.43 -1.27
C LYS A 39 -1.96 33.30 -2.32
N ILE A 40 -3.11 33.95 -2.11
CA ILE A 40 -4.30 33.79 -2.96
C ILE A 40 -4.21 34.77 -4.13
N TYR A 41 -4.30 34.23 -5.34
CA TYR A 41 -4.29 34.97 -6.59
C TYR A 41 -5.71 35.02 -7.17
N SER A 42 -6.14 36.21 -7.58
CA SER A 42 -7.41 36.42 -8.29
C SER A 42 -7.29 36.24 -9.81
N ASN A 43 -6.07 36.30 -10.36
CA ASN A 43 -5.81 36.19 -11.80
C ASN A 43 -4.82 35.06 -12.08
N ILE A 44 -5.26 34.09 -12.90
CA ILE A 44 -4.46 32.91 -13.24
C ILE A 44 -3.21 33.23 -14.04
N ASN A 45 -3.26 34.25 -14.90
CA ASN A 45 -2.11 34.68 -15.68
C ASN A 45 -1.00 35.23 -14.79
N GLU A 46 -1.35 35.94 -13.71
CA GLU A 46 -0.40 36.39 -12.70
C GLU A 46 0.21 35.22 -11.93
N ALA A 47 -0.59 34.21 -11.59
CA ALA A 47 -0.10 33.03 -10.89
C ALA A 47 0.97 32.26 -11.70
N VAL A 48 0.84 32.19 -13.03
CA VAL A 48 1.79 31.49 -13.93
C VAL A 48 2.77 32.42 -14.67
N LYS A 49 2.84 33.71 -14.33
CA LYS A 49 3.57 34.71 -15.14
C LYS A 49 5.06 34.41 -15.29
N ASP A 50 5.68 33.86 -14.25
CA ASP A 50 7.13 33.65 -14.16
C ASP A 50 7.61 32.34 -14.82
N ILE A 51 6.69 31.52 -15.34
CA ILE A 51 7.05 30.35 -16.16
C ILE A 51 7.59 30.86 -17.50
N LYS A 52 8.84 30.51 -17.80
CA LYS A 52 9.60 30.94 -18.98
C LYS A 52 9.98 29.74 -19.86
N ASP A 53 10.52 30.02 -21.04
CA ASP A 53 11.09 28.99 -21.90
C ASP A 53 12.12 28.13 -21.16
N GLY A 54 12.11 26.83 -21.44
CA GLY A 54 13.05 25.90 -20.81
C GLY A 54 12.75 25.54 -19.35
N SER A 55 11.71 26.11 -18.73
CA SER A 55 11.36 25.80 -17.34
C SER A 55 11.09 24.31 -17.16
N LYS A 56 11.53 23.75 -16.03
CA LYS A 56 11.15 22.40 -15.63
C LYS A 56 9.90 22.47 -14.75
N ILE A 57 8.79 21.92 -15.22
CA ILE A 57 7.51 21.95 -14.51
C ILE A 57 7.09 20.54 -14.07
N LEU A 58 6.79 20.40 -12.79
CA LEU A 58 6.15 19.20 -12.23
C LEU A 58 4.63 19.39 -12.31
N VAL A 59 3.90 18.38 -12.78
CA VAL A 59 2.45 18.48 -12.95
C VAL A 59 1.79 17.27 -12.30
N GLY A 60 0.86 17.54 -11.38
CA GLY A 60 0.09 16.49 -10.70
C GLY A 60 -0.99 15.86 -11.58
N GLY A 61 -1.57 14.76 -11.10
CA GLY A 61 -2.64 14.02 -11.76
C GLY A 61 -2.26 12.59 -12.14
N PHE A 62 -3.30 11.79 -12.44
CA PHE A 62 -3.19 10.41 -12.92
C PHE A 62 -4.22 10.20 -14.03
N GLY A 63 -3.78 9.99 -15.28
CA GLY A 63 -4.65 10.15 -16.46
C GLY A 63 -5.26 11.55 -16.49
N LEU A 64 -6.59 11.64 -16.43
CA LEU A 64 -7.33 12.91 -16.28
C LEU A 64 -7.81 13.20 -14.84
N CYS A 65 -7.56 12.30 -13.89
CA CYS A 65 -8.01 12.46 -12.50
C CYS A 65 -7.03 13.31 -11.70
N GLY A 66 -7.52 14.43 -11.15
CA GLY A 66 -6.70 15.36 -10.35
C GLY A 66 -5.65 16.12 -11.16
N ILE A 67 -5.92 16.42 -12.43
CA ILE A 67 -5.05 17.29 -13.25
C ILE A 67 -5.34 18.77 -12.95
N PRO A 68 -4.32 19.65 -13.00
CA PRO A 68 -4.52 21.09 -12.84
C PRO A 68 -4.97 21.76 -14.15
N GLU A 69 -6.21 21.51 -14.56
CA GLU A 69 -6.75 21.85 -15.89
C GLU A 69 -6.70 23.36 -16.21
N ASN A 70 -6.95 24.23 -15.23
CA ASN A 70 -6.94 25.68 -15.45
C ASN A 70 -5.51 26.22 -15.57
N LEU A 71 -4.60 25.76 -14.71
CA LEU A 71 -3.18 26.13 -14.77
C LEU A 71 -2.52 25.63 -16.06
N ILE A 72 -2.83 24.41 -16.51
CA ILE A 72 -2.34 23.89 -17.79
C ILE A 72 -2.85 24.76 -18.94
N LYS A 73 -4.13 25.14 -18.94
CA LYS A 73 -4.70 26.05 -19.94
C LYS A 73 -4.05 27.43 -19.91
N ALA A 74 -3.75 27.97 -18.73
CA ALA A 74 -3.04 29.25 -18.60
C ALA A 74 -1.61 29.18 -19.17
N VAL A 75 -0.88 28.09 -18.90
CA VAL A 75 0.44 27.84 -19.52
C VAL A 75 0.32 27.68 -21.04
N ASN A 76 -0.70 26.97 -21.52
CA ASN A 76 -0.97 26.76 -22.94
C ASN A 76 -1.24 28.08 -23.69
N ASN A 77 -1.79 29.08 -23.00
CA ASN A 77 -2.07 30.40 -23.59
C ASN A 77 -0.82 31.29 -23.69
N LYS A 78 0.24 30.98 -22.95
CA LYS A 78 1.53 31.68 -23.08
C LYS A 78 2.27 31.19 -24.32
N THR A 79 3.16 32.01 -24.85
CA THR A 79 4.06 31.67 -25.96
C THR A 79 5.32 30.91 -25.50
N VAL A 80 5.26 30.23 -24.33
CA VAL A 80 6.42 29.53 -23.77
C VAL A 80 6.68 28.23 -24.51
N SER A 81 7.96 27.86 -24.65
CA SER A 81 8.38 26.63 -25.34
C SER A 81 9.59 25.98 -24.66
N GLY A 82 10.00 24.81 -25.14
CA GLY A 82 11.18 24.12 -24.61
C GLY A 82 10.99 23.53 -23.21
N LEU A 83 9.76 23.38 -22.72
CA LEU A 83 9.47 22.93 -21.36
C LEU A 83 9.96 21.49 -21.13
N THR A 84 10.50 21.24 -19.93
CA THR A 84 10.65 19.87 -19.42
C THR A 84 9.51 19.59 -18.45
N VAL A 85 8.60 18.70 -18.82
CA VAL A 85 7.42 18.38 -18.04
C VAL A 85 7.61 17.04 -17.36
N VAL A 86 7.45 17.01 -16.05
CA VAL A 86 7.47 15.79 -15.24
C VAL A 86 6.05 15.52 -14.78
N SER A 87 5.47 14.44 -15.27
CA SER A 87 4.08 14.05 -14.99
C SER A 87 3.92 12.56 -15.22
N ASN A 88 3.03 11.91 -14.49
CA ASN A 88 2.81 10.47 -14.66
C ASN A 88 2.37 10.12 -16.10
N ASN A 89 1.46 10.91 -16.65
CA ASN A 89 0.89 10.79 -17.99
C ASN A 89 0.80 12.16 -18.66
N ALA A 90 0.54 12.19 -19.97
CA ALA A 90 0.30 13.43 -20.71
C ALA A 90 -1.18 13.77 -20.93
N GLY A 91 -2.10 13.20 -20.13
CA GLY A 91 -3.54 13.31 -20.38
C GLY A 91 -3.95 12.66 -21.71
N VAL A 92 -4.94 13.25 -22.39
CA VAL A 92 -5.40 12.82 -23.72
C VAL A 92 -5.09 13.90 -24.74
N GLU A 93 -5.30 13.61 -26.02
CA GLU A 93 -4.86 14.46 -27.14
C GLU A 93 -5.32 15.93 -27.03
N ASP A 94 -6.53 16.18 -26.56
CA ASP A 94 -7.18 17.49 -26.47
C ASP A 94 -7.39 18.00 -25.03
N PHE A 95 -6.90 17.29 -24.01
CA PHE A 95 -7.16 17.65 -22.60
C PHE A 95 -6.01 17.26 -21.67
N GLY A 96 -5.83 18.05 -20.60
CA GLY A 96 -4.63 17.96 -19.75
C GLY A 96 -3.37 18.36 -20.53
N LEU A 97 -2.25 17.67 -20.32
CA LEU A 97 -0.96 18.05 -20.92
C LEU A 97 -0.91 17.87 -22.46
N GLY A 98 -1.84 17.11 -23.05
CA GLY A 98 -1.89 16.93 -24.50
C GLY A 98 -2.05 18.23 -25.28
N ILE A 99 -2.69 19.25 -24.69
CA ILE A 99 -2.80 20.56 -25.34
C ILE A 99 -1.44 21.27 -25.49
N LEU A 100 -0.53 21.09 -24.52
CA LEU A 100 0.83 21.63 -24.59
C LEU A 100 1.66 20.91 -25.65
N LEU A 101 1.44 19.59 -25.82
CA LEU A 101 2.06 18.79 -26.88
C LEU A 101 1.57 19.26 -28.25
N LYS A 102 0.26 19.47 -28.42
CA LYS A 102 -0.32 20.00 -29.68
C LYS A 102 0.30 21.34 -30.10
N LYS A 103 0.57 22.23 -29.15
CA LYS A 103 1.26 23.52 -29.40
C LYS A 103 2.79 23.41 -29.47
N LYS A 104 3.36 22.21 -29.36
CA LYS A 104 4.81 21.96 -29.34
C LYS A 104 5.56 22.79 -28.28
N GLN A 105 4.93 23.03 -27.14
CA GLN A 105 5.53 23.80 -26.03
C GLN A 105 6.48 22.93 -25.19
N VAL A 106 6.35 21.61 -25.27
CA VAL A 106 7.13 20.65 -24.49
C VAL A 106 8.29 20.12 -25.34
N LYS A 107 9.51 20.21 -24.79
CA LYS A 107 10.70 19.57 -25.36
C LYS A 107 10.91 18.16 -24.80
N ARG A 108 10.66 17.98 -23.49
CA ARG A 108 10.90 16.72 -22.78
C ARG A 108 9.76 16.36 -21.85
N MET A 109 9.32 15.11 -21.91
CA MET A 109 8.45 14.46 -20.94
C MET A 109 9.26 13.49 -20.07
N ILE A 110 9.06 13.53 -18.76
CA ILE A 110 9.49 12.48 -17.83
C ILE A 110 8.23 11.85 -17.25
N SER A 111 7.93 10.63 -17.69
CA SER A 111 6.62 9.99 -17.47
C SER A 111 6.76 8.48 -17.31
N SER A 112 5.77 7.84 -16.69
CA SER A 112 5.77 6.37 -16.57
C SER A 112 5.03 5.68 -17.69
N TYR A 113 4.04 6.35 -18.26
CA TYR A 113 3.14 5.78 -19.24
C TYR A 113 2.61 6.85 -20.21
N VAL A 114 2.85 6.64 -21.49
CA VAL A 114 2.43 7.48 -22.62
C VAL A 114 0.90 7.46 -22.77
N GLY A 115 0.29 6.28 -22.62
CA GLY A 115 -1.16 6.09 -22.60
C GLY A 115 -1.86 6.26 -23.95
N GLU A 116 -3.12 6.72 -23.86
CA GLU A 116 -4.06 6.91 -24.97
C GLU A 116 -3.94 8.32 -25.59
N ASN A 117 -2.71 8.82 -25.72
CA ASN A 117 -2.42 10.09 -26.37
C ASN A 117 -1.64 9.84 -27.66
N ALA A 118 -2.37 9.80 -28.78
CA ALA A 118 -1.79 9.53 -30.09
C ALA A 118 -0.76 10.59 -30.51
N GLU A 119 -0.98 11.86 -30.15
CA GLU A 119 -0.03 12.94 -30.46
C GLU A 119 1.26 12.80 -29.64
N PHE A 120 1.16 12.37 -28.37
CA PHE A 120 2.33 12.07 -27.56
C PHE A 120 3.16 10.93 -28.18
N GLU A 121 2.52 9.81 -28.52
CA GLU A 121 3.18 8.68 -29.17
C GLU A 121 3.79 9.08 -30.53
N ARG A 122 3.05 9.84 -31.35
CA ARG A 122 3.50 10.32 -32.65
C ARG A 122 4.75 11.20 -32.53
N GLN A 123 4.74 12.22 -31.66
CA GLN A 123 5.89 13.12 -31.48
C GLN A 123 7.12 12.40 -30.92
N PHE A 124 6.92 11.41 -30.04
CA PHE A 124 8.03 10.62 -29.53
C PHE A 124 8.66 9.77 -30.63
N LEU A 125 7.86 8.99 -31.35
CA LEU A 125 8.35 8.10 -32.41
C LEU A 125 8.89 8.85 -33.63
N SER A 126 8.43 10.08 -33.89
CA SER A 126 8.97 10.94 -34.96
C SER A 126 10.26 11.66 -34.59
N GLY A 127 10.66 11.63 -33.30
CA GLY A 127 11.84 12.34 -32.80
C GLY A 127 11.62 13.82 -32.49
N GLU A 128 10.38 14.31 -32.53
CA GLU A 128 10.02 15.69 -32.17
C GLU A 128 10.05 15.93 -30.65
N LEU A 129 9.86 14.89 -29.83
CA LEU A 129 9.75 14.96 -28.38
C LEU A 129 10.73 14.02 -27.68
N GLU A 130 11.42 14.51 -26.64
CA GLU A 130 12.22 13.68 -25.75
C GLU A 130 11.31 13.04 -24.66
N VAL A 131 11.45 11.75 -24.40
CA VAL A 131 10.65 11.01 -23.41
C VAL A 131 11.54 10.13 -22.53
N GLU A 132 11.70 10.51 -21.26
CA GLU A 132 12.34 9.66 -20.25
C GLU A 132 11.27 8.80 -19.57
N LEU A 133 11.10 7.57 -20.06
CA LEU A 133 10.23 6.58 -19.44
C LEU A 133 10.81 6.15 -18.09
N THR A 134 10.08 6.43 -17.01
CA THR A 134 10.49 6.19 -15.62
C THR A 134 9.44 5.34 -14.92
N PRO A 135 9.80 4.22 -14.26
CA PRO A 135 8.83 3.41 -13.51
C PRO A 135 7.99 4.27 -12.57
N GLN A 136 6.68 4.04 -12.48
CA GLN A 136 5.76 4.95 -11.81
C GLN A 136 6.10 5.17 -10.33
N GLY A 137 6.46 4.11 -9.61
CA GLY A 137 6.88 4.22 -8.22
C GLY A 137 8.22 4.92 -8.08
N THR A 138 9.16 4.67 -8.99
CA THR A 138 10.42 5.41 -9.05
C THR A 138 10.19 6.89 -9.32
N LEU A 139 9.27 7.25 -10.24
CA LEU A 139 8.92 8.64 -10.54
C LEU A 139 8.36 9.35 -9.29
N ALA A 140 7.40 8.73 -8.60
CA ALA A 140 6.83 9.26 -7.37
C ALA A 140 7.90 9.46 -6.28
N GLU A 141 8.78 8.47 -6.11
CA GLU A 141 9.84 8.50 -5.10
C GLU A 141 10.94 9.51 -5.43
N ARG A 142 11.33 9.66 -6.70
CA ARG A 142 12.29 10.69 -7.15
C ARG A 142 11.76 12.09 -6.86
N ILE A 143 10.48 12.34 -7.08
CA ILE A 143 9.83 13.61 -6.76
C ILE A 143 9.80 13.82 -5.23
N ARG A 144 9.34 12.82 -4.46
CA ARG A 144 9.34 12.86 -2.99
C ARG A 144 10.74 13.15 -2.43
N ALA A 145 11.76 12.47 -2.93
CA ALA A 145 13.15 12.64 -2.52
C ALA A 145 13.63 14.08 -2.77
N GLY A 146 13.28 14.66 -3.93
CA GLY A 146 13.57 16.07 -4.25
C GLY A 146 12.97 17.04 -3.24
N GLY A 147 11.70 16.86 -2.87
CA GLY A 147 11.05 17.70 -1.85
C GLY A 147 11.52 17.44 -0.41
N ALA A 148 12.16 16.30 -0.16
CA ALA A 148 12.67 15.90 1.16
C ALA A 148 14.17 16.21 1.36
N GLY A 149 14.86 16.77 0.36
CA GLY A 149 16.31 17.02 0.43
C GLY A 149 17.15 15.75 0.38
N ILE A 150 16.64 14.68 -0.24
CA ILE A 150 17.35 13.41 -0.45
C ILE A 150 17.83 13.40 -1.91
N PRO A 151 19.13 13.50 -2.21
CA PRO A 151 19.60 13.66 -3.59
C PRO A 151 19.49 12.38 -4.42
N ALA A 152 19.57 11.21 -3.78
CA ALA A 152 19.42 9.91 -4.42
C ALA A 152 18.96 8.84 -3.41
N PHE A 153 18.36 7.77 -3.91
CA PHE A 153 17.95 6.60 -3.12
C PHE A 153 18.10 5.31 -3.93
N PHE A 154 17.99 4.15 -3.28
CA PHE A 154 18.08 2.84 -3.92
C PHE A 154 16.70 2.17 -3.99
N THR A 155 16.40 1.52 -5.12
CA THR A 155 15.14 0.80 -5.37
C THR A 155 15.40 -0.51 -6.15
N PRO A 156 14.67 -1.60 -5.87
CA PRO A 156 14.81 -2.84 -6.65
C PRO A 156 14.09 -2.72 -8.02
N THR A 157 13.16 -1.77 -8.14
CA THR A 157 12.40 -1.50 -9.36
C THR A 157 13.34 -1.22 -10.53
N GLY A 158 13.15 -1.97 -11.61
CA GLY A 158 13.89 -1.78 -12.86
C GLY A 158 15.26 -2.45 -12.92
N PHE A 159 15.71 -3.12 -11.84
CA PHE A 159 16.94 -3.93 -11.89
C PHE A 159 16.87 -5.01 -12.99
N GLY A 160 17.94 -5.15 -13.77
CA GLY A 160 18.02 -6.09 -14.89
C GLY A 160 17.14 -5.74 -16.10
N THR A 161 16.67 -4.49 -16.19
CA THR A 161 15.89 -3.98 -17.33
C THR A 161 16.66 -2.86 -18.07
N LEU A 162 16.11 -2.37 -19.18
CA LEU A 162 16.66 -1.19 -19.88
C LEU A 162 16.72 0.10 -19.02
N ILE A 163 15.95 0.17 -17.93
CA ILE A 163 16.04 1.29 -16.98
C ILE A 163 17.36 1.22 -16.21
N HIS A 164 17.76 0.01 -15.82
CA HIS A 164 19.01 -0.25 -15.13
C HIS A 164 20.22 -0.22 -16.08
N GLU A 165 20.16 -0.97 -17.17
CA GLU A 165 21.29 -1.19 -18.07
C GLU A 165 21.58 0.02 -18.97
N GLY A 166 20.61 0.93 -19.10
CA GLY A 166 20.68 2.04 -20.03
C GLY A 166 20.30 1.60 -21.45
N GLY A 167 20.38 2.54 -22.40
CA GLY A 167 20.04 2.29 -23.80
C GLY A 167 18.54 2.40 -24.12
N ALA A 168 17.67 2.66 -23.14
CA ALA A 168 16.27 2.95 -23.42
C ALA A 168 16.15 4.25 -24.25
N PRO A 169 15.29 4.30 -25.28
CA PRO A 169 15.17 5.46 -26.13
C PRO A 169 14.59 6.65 -25.36
N ILE A 170 15.36 7.72 -25.21
CA ILE A 170 14.87 9.03 -24.75
C ILE A 170 14.42 9.86 -25.95
N LYS A 171 15.10 9.77 -27.08
CA LYS A 171 14.70 10.48 -28.30
C LYS A 171 15.04 9.64 -29.52
N TYR A 172 14.15 9.67 -30.49
CA TYR A 172 14.40 9.07 -31.80
C TYR A 172 14.89 10.13 -32.80
N THR A 173 15.54 9.65 -33.83
CA THR A 173 15.80 10.36 -35.08
C THR A 173 14.59 10.21 -36.01
N ALA A 174 14.49 11.04 -37.05
CA ALA A 174 13.39 10.96 -38.03
C ALA A 174 13.36 9.61 -38.78
N ASP A 175 14.49 8.90 -38.88
CA ASP A 175 14.59 7.55 -39.47
C ASP A 175 14.35 6.42 -38.45
N GLY A 176 13.91 6.75 -37.23
CA GLY A 176 13.49 5.78 -36.21
C GLY A 176 14.65 5.14 -35.42
N LYS A 177 15.89 5.62 -35.58
CA LYS A 177 17.03 5.21 -34.73
C LYS A 177 17.04 5.98 -33.42
N ILE A 178 17.67 5.42 -32.40
CA ILE A 178 17.84 6.10 -31.11
C ILE A 178 18.86 7.24 -31.26
N ASP A 179 18.40 8.48 -31.06
CA ASP A 179 19.24 9.70 -31.02
C ASP A 179 19.84 9.87 -29.63
N ILE A 180 19.01 9.80 -28.60
CA ILE A 180 19.41 9.96 -27.21
C ILE A 180 19.05 8.69 -26.44
N PRO A 181 20.02 7.86 -26.04
CA PRO A 181 19.77 6.72 -25.16
C PRO A 181 19.76 7.14 -23.68
N SER A 182 19.06 6.36 -22.84
CA SER A 182 19.12 6.48 -21.39
C SER A 182 20.48 6.03 -20.86
N LYS A 183 20.91 6.63 -19.76
CA LYS A 183 22.14 6.23 -19.07
C LYS A 183 21.88 5.01 -18.17
N PRO A 184 22.87 4.13 -17.96
CA PRO A 184 22.78 3.09 -16.94
C PRO A 184 22.63 3.69 -15.54
N ARG A 185 22.08 2.91 -14.62
CA ARG A 185 21.96 3.24 -13.19
C ARG A 185 23.00 2.48 -12.37
N HIS A 186 23.51 3.10 -11.32
CA HIS A 186 24.45 2.46 -10.41
C HIS A 186 23.76 1.33 -9.63
N VAL A 187 24.39 0.17 -9.52
CA VAL A 187 23.88 -0.98 -8.75
C VAL A 187 24.59 -1.08 -7.42
N GLN A 188 23.82 -1.37 -6.38
CA GLN A 188 24.36 -1.81 -5.11
C GLN A 188 23.50 -2.92 -4.51
N GLN A 189 24.16 -3.93 -3.95
CA GLN A 189 23.49 -5.04 -3.27
C GLN A 189 23.29 -4.70 -1.79
N PHE A 190 22.08 -4.93 -1.28
CA PHE A 190 21.74 -4.84 0.14
C PHE A 190 20.99 -6.09 0.56
N ASN A 191 21.47 -6.77 1.61
CA ASN A 191 20.85 -7.99 2.14
C ASN A 191 20.61 -9.08 1.07
N GLY A 192 21.53 -9.23 0.12
CA GLY A 192 21.44 -10.20 -0.97
C GLY A 192 20.56 -9.76 -2.16
N ILE A 193 19.83 -8.66 -2.06
CA ILE A 193 18.98 -8.13 -3.14
C ILE A 193 19.70 -7.00 -3.86
N ASN A 194 19.63 -6.98 -5.19
CA ASN A 194 20.20 -5.91 -6.01
C ASN A 194 19.24 -4.73 -6.12
N TYR A 195 19.78 -3.52 -5.96
CA TYR A 195 19.05 -2.28 -6.09
C TYR A 195 19.77 -1.35 -7.07
N ILE A 196 19.02 -0.53 -7.78
CA ILE A 196 19.55 0.55 -8.60
C ILE A 196 19.40 1.90 -7.89
N MET A 197 20.40 2.77 -8.06
CA MET A 197 20.37 4.13 -7.55
C MET A 197 19.58 5.04 -8.50
N GLU A 198 18.63 5.79 -7.95
CA GLU A 198 17.84 6.79 -8.68
C GLU A 198 18.01 8.17 -8.05
N GLU A 199 18.14 9.17 -8.91
CA GLU A 199 18.36 10.56 -8.50
C GLU A 199 17.03 11.32 -8.33
N ALA A 200 16.99 12.18 -7.34
CA ALA A 200 15.84 13.04 -7.08
C ALA A 200 15.48 13.93 -8.27
N ILE A 201 14.18 14.21 -8.41
CA ILE A 201 13.66 15.18 -9.35
C ILE A 201 13.14 16.38 -8.57
N THR A 202 13.61 17.56 -8.95
CA THR A 202 13.05 18.86 -8.53
C THR A 202 12.62 19.66 -9.75
N GLY A 203 11.59 20.50 -9.61
CA GLY A 203 11.12 21.44 -10.63
C GLY A 203 11.42 22.91 -10.31
N ASP A 204 11.37 23.77 -11.32
CA ASP A 204 11.27 25.21 -11.10
C ASP A 204 9.87 25.58 -10.63
N PHE A 205 8.85 24.96 -11.23
CA PHE A 205 7.45 25.12 -10.85
C PHE A 205 6.76 23.78 -10.63
N ALA A 206 5.78 23.76 -9.74
CA ALA A 206 4.83 22.67 -9.57
C ALA A 206 3.42 23.19 -9.82
N LEU A 207 2.67 22.52 -10.69
CA LEU A 207 1.25 22.76 -10.95
C LEU A 207 0.46 21.63 -10.28
N VAL A 208 -0.38 21.98 -9.32
CA VAL A 208 -1.06 21.04 -8.42
C VAL A 208 -2.56 21.31 -8.46
N LYS A 209 -3.37 20.24 -8.47
CA LYS A 209 -4.81 20.30 -8.29
C LYS A 209 -5.20 19.74 -6.92
N ALA A 210 -5.84 20.55 -6.08
CA ALA A 210 -6.43 20.11 -4.81
C ALA A 210 -7.95 20.34 -4.79
N TRP A 211 -8.65 19.73 -3.84
CA TRP A 211 -10.08 19.95 -3.66
C TRP A 211 -10.34 21.26 -2.95
N LYS A 212 -9.75 21.41 -1.75
CA LYS A 212 -9.88 22.62 -0.93
C LYS A 212 -8.52 23.19 -0.56
N ALA A 213 -8.47 24.50 -0.38
CA ALA A 213 -7.43 25.17 0.40
C ALA A 213 -8.06 25.98 1.54
N ASP A 214 -7.34 26.17 2.64
CA ASP A 214 -7.66 27.24 3.59
C ASP A 214 -6.93 28.54 3.23
N ARG A 215 -7.21 29.61 3.98
CA ARG A 215 -6.59 30.93 3.77
C ARG A 215 -5.08 30.96 3.99
N HIS A 216 -4.53 30.00 4.74
CA HIS A 216 -3.10 29.88 4.97
C HIS A 216 -2.38 29.10 3.86
N GLY A 217 -3.13 28.26 3.13
CA GLY A 217 -2.68 27.44 2.02
C GLY A 217 -2.51 25.96 2.33
N ASN A 218 -3.09 25.47 3.43
CA ASN A 218 -3.17 24.05 3.67
C ASN A 218 -4.11 23.42 2.64
N LEU A 219 -3.76 22.24 2.12
CA LEU A 219 -4.52 21.58 1.05
C LEU A 219 -5.15 20.27 1.51
N VAL A 220 -6.36 20.03 1.01
CA VAL A 220 -7.06 18.74 1.08
C VAL A 220 -7.35 18.24 -0.34
N PHE A 221 -7.26 16.93 -0.54
CA PHE A 221 -7.46 16.25 -1.82
C PHE A 221 -8.64 15.30 -1.69
N ARG A 222 -9.40 15.12 -2.77
CA ARG A 222 -10.60 14.30 -2.82
C ARG A 222 -10.29 12.96 -3.51
N LYS A 223 -10.56 11.86 -2.81
CA LYS A 223 -10.48 10.50 -3.36
C LYS A 223 -9.14 10.21 -4.08
N SER A 224 -9.18 9.59 -5.25
CA SER A 224 -8.00 9.19 -6.04
C SER A 224 -7.38 10.34 -6.85
N ALA A 225 -8.00 11.52 -6.86
CA ALA A 225 -7.40 12.74 -7.43
C ALA A 225 -6.19 13.23 -6.62
N ARG A 226 -5.93 12.63 -5.45
CA ARG A 226 -4.73 12.88 -4.64
C ARG A 226 -3.46 12.47 -5.38
N ASN A 227 -3.32 11.21 -5.77
CA ASN A 227 -2.21 10.66 -6.57
C ASN A 227 -0.84 11.38 -6.42
N PHE A 228 -0.28 11.93 -7.50
CA PHE A 228 1.03 12.60 -7.55
C PHE A 228 1.03 14.01 -6.93
N ASN A 229 -0.14 14.62 -6.75
CA ASN A 229 -0.26 16.02 -6.34
C ASN A 229 0.52 16.34 -5.04
N PRO A 230 0.43 15.54 -3.95
CA PRO A 230 1.19 15.79 -2.73
C PRO A 230 2.71 15.76 -2.90
N ALA A 231 3.26 14.82 -3.68
CA ALA A 231 4.70 14.73 -3.93
C ALA A 231 5.16 15.91 -4.80
N VAL A 232 4.43 16.19 -5.89
CA VAL A 232 4.69 17.33 -6.79
C VAL A 232 4.71 18.66 -6.04
N CYS A 233 3.75 18.85 -5.11
CA CYS A 233 3.63 20.07 -4.31
C CYS A 233 4.89 20.41 -3.50
N LYS A 234 5.68 19.40 -3.12
CA LYS A 234 6.83 19.53 -2.22
C LYS A 234 8.16 19.71 -2.97
N ALA A 235 8.20 19.47 -4.28
CA ALA A 235 9.44 19.25 -5.02
C ALA A 235 9.79 20.35 -6.04
N ALA A 236 9.20 21.55 -5.91
CA ALA A 236 9.53 22.68 -6.77
C ALA A 236 9.88 23.94 -5.98
N LYS A 237 10.59 24.87 -6.64
CA LYS A 237 10.91 26.19 -6.07
C LYS A 237 9.64 27.03 -5.86
N ILE A 238 8.69 26.94 -6.79
CA ILE A 238 7.39 27.63 -6.70
C ILE A 238 6.28 26.63 -6.98
N THR A 239 5.36 26.51 -6.03
CA THR A 239 4.21 25.62 -6.12
C THR A 239 2.93 26.43 -6.27
N ILE A 240 2.20 26.15 -7.34
CA ILE A 240 0.95 26.79 -7.69
C ILE A 240 -0.15 25.74 -7.58
N ALA A 241 -1.04 25.91 -6.60
CA ALA A 241 -2.17 25.03 -6.37
C ALA A 241 -3.44 25.68 -6.93
N GLU A 242 -4.11 25.01 -7.86
CA GLU A 242 -5.50 25.32 -8.18
C GLU A 242 -6.43 24.48 -7.30
N VAL A 243 -7.49 25.11 -6.79
CA VAL A 243 -8.48 24.50 -5.89
C VAL A 243 -9.90 24.75 -6.36
N GLU A 244 -10.82 23.85 -6.01
CA GLU A 244 -12.25 24.03 -6.30
C GLU A 244 -12.88 25.04 -5.36
N GLU A 245 -12.45 25.07 -4.09
CA GLU A 245 -12.95 26.02 -3.11
C GLU A 245 -11.86 26.45 -2.12
N ILE A 246 -11.98 27.67 -1.63
CA ILE A 246 -11.25 28.16 -0.46
C ILE A 246 -12.21 28.15 0.72
N VAL A 247 -11.81 27.49 1.80
CA VAL A 247 -12.53 27.47 3.08
C VAL A 247 -11.81 28.36 4.10
N ASP A 248 -12.47 28.69 5.20
CA ASP A 248 -11.84 29.52 6.23
C ASP A 248 -10.71 28.76 6.94
N GLU A 249 -11.01 27.56 7.44
CA GLU A 249 -10.04 26.71 8.13
C GLU A 249 -10.23 25.23 7.75
N ILE A 250 -9.14 24.48 7.78
CA ILE A 250 -9.13 23.02 7.66
C ILE A 250 -8.64 22.47 9.00
N GLU A 251 -9.36 21.49 9.55
CA GLU A 251 -8.93 20.82 10.78
C GLU A 251 -7.50 20.27 10.61
N PRO A 252 -6.55 20.58 11.51
CA PRO A 252 -5.14 20.26 11.30
C PRO A 252 -4.85 18.79 10.99
N ASP A 253 -5.57 17.86 11.61
CA ASP A 253 -5.41 16.42 11.38
C ASP A 253 -5.95 15.94 10.01
N PHE A 254 -6.68 16.78 9.30
CA PHE A 254 -7.18 16.51 7.94
C PHE A 254 -6.35 17.19 6.84
N VAL A 255 -5.33 17.97 7.19
CA VAL A 255 -4.43 18.60 6.23
C VAL A 255 -3.56 17.53 5.56
N HIS A 256 -3.68 17.38 4.24
CA HIS A 256 -2.82 16.45 3.49
C HIS A 256 -1.49 17.09 3.10
N VAL A 257 -1.49 18.37 2.73
CA VAL A 257 -0.27 19.13 2.45
C VAL A 257 -0.30 20.42 3.25
N PRO A 258 0.65 20.61 4.19
CA PRO A 258 0.76 21.84 4.94
C PRO A 258 1.09 23.04 4.05
N SER A 259 0.59 24.21 4.46
CA SER A 259 0.70 25.47 3.75
C SER A 259 2.13 25.90 3.40
N ILE A 260 3.14 25.41 4.12
CA ILE A 260 4.55 25.72 3.88
C ILE A 260 5.02 25.31 2.46
N TYR A 261 4.40 24.29 1.86
CA TYR A 261 4.76 23.82 0.52
C TYR A 261 4.03 24.57 -0.60
N VAL A 262 3.04 25.40 -0.25
CA VAL A 262 2.19 26.10 -1.20
C VAL A 262 2.58 27.58 -1.26
N HIS A 263 2.94 28.03 -2.45
CA HIS A 263 3.44 29.38 -2.68
C HIS A 263 2.37 30.29 -3.31
N ARG A 264 1.51 29.72 -4.16
CA ARG A 264 0.42 30.42 -4.85
C ARG A 264 -0.82 29.54 -4.86
N ILE A 265 -1.98 30.12 -4.60
CA ILE A 265 -3.28 29.46 -4.61
C ILE A 265 -4.18 30.21 -5.58
N ILE A 266 -4.95 29.48 -6.37
CA ILE A 266 -6.00 30.05 -7.19
C ILE A 266 -7.25 29.18 -7.18
N VAL A 267 -8.42 29.80 -7.15
CA VAL A 267 -9.68 29.07 -7.37
C VAL A 267 -9.86 28.91 -8.87
N GLY A 268 -10.00 27.67 -9.35
CA GLY A 268 -10.24 27.43 -10.76
C GLY A 268 -11.58 28.01 -11.22
N GLU A 269 -11.60 28.64 -12.39
CA GLU A 269 -12.82 29.26 -12.94
C GLU A 269 -13.87 28.21 -13.32
N LYS A 270 -13.41 27.08 -13.89
CA LYS A 270 -14.25 25.97 -14.32
C LYS A 270 -13.50 24.65 -14.16
N TYR A 271 -14.23 23.62 -13.80
CA TYR A 271 -13.75 22.24 -13.81
C TYR A 271 -14.63 21.40 -14.72
N GLU A 272 -14.07 20.93 -15.83
CA GLU A 272 -14.81 20.08 -16.78
C GLU A 272 -15.04 18.68 -16.22
N LYS A 273 -14.20 18.23 -15.27
CA LYS A 273 -14.37 16.95 -14.58
C LYS A 273 -14.46 15.77 -15.57
N ARG A 274 -13.68 15.85 -16.66
CA ARG A 274 -13.68 14.89 -17.77
C ARG A 274 -13.22 13.50 -17.32
N ILE A 275 -13.99 12.48 -17.72
CA ILE A 275 -13.69 11.07 -17.46
C ILE A 275 -13.09 10.47 -18.72
N GLU A 276 -11.92 9.83 -18.59
CA GLU A 276 -11.23 9.19 -19.71
C GLU A 276 -11.97 7.93 -20.19
N ARG A 277 -12.30 7.03 -19.25
CA ARG A 277 -13.08 5.81 -19.53
C ARG A 277 -14.23 5.71 -18.54
N LYS A 278 -15.41 6.13 -18.98
CA LYS A 278 -16.63 5.96 -18.19
C LYS A 278 -17.05 4.50 -18.26
N THR A 279 -16.84 3.79 -17.17
CA THR A 279 -17.20 2.37 -17.01
C THR A 279 -18.24 2.25 -15.91
N ILE A 280 -19.42 1.74 -16.26
CA ILE A 280 -20.53 1.52 -15.34
C ILE A 280 -20.78 0.02 -15.19
N SER A 281 -21.32 -0.37 -14.04
CA SER A 281 -21.83 -1.72 -13.84
C SER A 281 -22.93 -2.01 -14.86
N LYS A 282 -22.82 -3.14 -15.57
CA LYS A 282 -23.83 -3.60 -16.52
C LYS A 282 -24.55 -4.82 -15.93
N PRO A 283 -25.88 -4.93 -16.11
CA PRO A 283 -26.58 -6.17 -15.82
C PRO A 283 -25.97 -7.32 -16.66
N LYS A 284 -25.90 -8.52 -16.09
CA LYS A 284 -25.39 -9.71 -16.80
C LYS A 284 -26.27 -9.95 -18.04
N GLU A 285 -25.69 -9.80 -19.23
CA GLU A 285 -26.32 -10.21 -20.48
C GLU A 285 -25.93 -11.65 -20.81
N ASP A 286 -26.92 -12.53 -20.98
CA ASP A 286 -26.73 -13.92 -21.45
C ASP A 286 -26.54 -13.96 -22.97
N LYS A 287 -25.49 -13.31 -23.47
CA LYS A 287 -25.08 -13.46 -24.87
C LYS A 287 -24.26 -14.75 -25.02
N PRO A 288 -24.47 -15.52 -26.11
CA PRO A 288 -23.64 -16.70 -26.38
C PRO A 288 -22.18 -16.28 -26.51
N LYS A 289 -21.32 -16.90 -25.68
CA LYS A 289 -19.89 -16.58 -25.60
C LYS A 289 -19.13 -17.19 -26.78
N LYS A 290 -18.18 -16.44 -27.36
CA LYS A 290 -17.29 -16.98 -28.39
C LYS A 290 -16.25 -17.91 -27.77
N ALA A 291 -15.64 -18.77 -28.57
CA ALA A 291 -14.58 -19.67 -28.09
C ALA A 291 -13.43 -18.93 -27.39
N SER A 292 -13.02 -17.76 -27.91
CA SER A 292 -12.00 -16.91 -27.27
C SER A 292 -12.42 -16.37 -25.91
N ASP A 293 -13.71 -16.10 -25.74
CA ASP A 293 -14.26 -15.58 -24.47
C ASP A 293 -14.28 -16.69 -23.41
N LEU A 294 -14.61 -17.92 -23.83
CA LEU A 294 -14.56 -19.10 -22.96
C LEU A 294 -13.12 -19.42 -22.52
N MET A 295 -12.13 -19.32 -23.43
CA MET A 295 -10.71 -19.50 -23.10
C MET A 295 -10.25 -18.46 -22.06
N ARG A 296 -10.61 -17.19 -22.25
CA ARG A 296 -10.25 -16.12 -21.29
C ARG A 296 -10.98 -16.28 -19.96
N GLU A 297 -12.25 -16.64 -20.00
CA GLU A 297 -13.02 -16.91 -18.79
C GLU A 297 -12.42 -18.05 -17.96
N ARG A 298 -11.89 -19.09 -18.62
CA ARG A 298 -11.15 -20.17 -17.94
C ARG A 298 -9.95 -19.63 -17.16
N ILE A 299 -9.11 -18.81 -17.80
CA ILE A 299 -7.97 -18.15 -17.13
C ILE A 299 -8.44 -17.31 -15.94
N ILE A 300 -9.48 -16.50 -16.15
CA ILE A 300 -10.03 -15.59 -15.13
C ILE A 300 -10.54 -16.37 -13.91
N LYS A 301 -11.30 -17.45 -14.13
CA LYS A 301 -11.82 -18.31 -13.06
C LYS A 301 -10.71 -19.02 -12.30
N ARG A 302 -9.68 -19.52 -13.01
CA ARG A 302 -8.54 -20.15 -12.34
C ARG A 302 -7.73 -19.14 -11.53
N ALA A 303 -7.50 -17.94 -12.06
CA ALA A 303 -6.81 -16.87 -11.34
C ALA A 303 -7.55 -16.46 -10.06
N ALA A 304 -8.89 -16.53 -10.04
CA ALA A 304 -9.68 -16.22 -8.86
C ALA A 304 -9.44 -17.18 -7.68
N LEU A 305 -8.91 -18.39 -7.93
CA LEU A 305 -8.55 -19.34 -6.87
C LEU A 305 -7.25 -18.95 -6.13
N GLU A 306 -6.49 -17.99 -6.65
CA GLU A 306 -5.28 -17.50 -5.98
C GLU A 306 -5.59 -16.56 -4.81
N PHE A 307 -6.81 -16.04 -4.75
CA PHE A 307 -7.25 -15.19 -3.65
C PHE A 307 -7.49 -16.00 -2.38
N LYS A 308 -6.95 -15.52 -1.26
CA LYS A 308 -7.19 -16.07 0.09
C LYS A 308 -7.78 -14.99 0.98
N ASP A 309 -8.53 -15.43 1.98
CA ASP A 309 -9.16 -14.52 2.93
C ASP A 309 -8.10 -13.67 3.67
N GLY A 310 -8.37 -12.37 3.78
CA GLY A 310 -7.48 -11.40 4.40
C GLY A 310 -6.35 -10.87 3.50
N MET A 311 -6.23 -11.31 2.24
CA MET A 311 -5.18 -10.83 1.34
C MET A 311 -5.35 -9.37 0.92
N HIS A 312 -4.22 -8.70 0.72
CA HIS A 312 -4.09 -7.46 -0.03
C HIS A 312 -3.59 -7.80 -1.42
N ALA A 313 -4.35 -7.44 -2.47
CA ALA A 313 -4.00 -7.77 -3.84
C ALA A 313 -3.96 -6.54 -4.74
N ASN A 314 -3.00 -6.51 -5.67
CA ASN A 314 -3.01 -5.57 -6.79
C ASN A 314 -3.27 -6.34 -8.09
N LEU A 315 -4.19 -5.80 -8.91
CA LEU A 315 -4.66 -6.46 -10.12
C LEU A 315 -4.42 -5.56 -11.33
N GLY A 316 -3.66 -6.07 -12.29
CA GLY A 316 -3.45 -5.43 -13.58
C GLY A 316 -4.73 -5.38 -14.43
N ILE A 317 -4.78 -4.45 -15.37
CA ILE A 317 -5.91 -4.27 -16.28
C ILE A 317 -6.24 -5.55 -17.07
N GLY A 318 -7.51 -5.73 -17.43
CA GLY A 318 -7.97 -6.87 -18.23
C GLY A 318 -8.32 -8.10 -17.40
N MET A 319 -7.80 -9.27 -17.77
CA MET A 319 -8.11 -10.54 -17.10
C MET A 319 -7.83 -10.55 -15.58
N PRO A 320 -6.73 -9.97 -15.06
CA PRO A 320 -6.49 -9.94 -13.63
C PRO A 320 -7.59 -9.20 -12.87
N MET A 321 -7.96 -7.99 -13.31
CA MET A 321 -9.09 -7.24 -12.73
C MET A 321 -10.40 -8.05 -12.78
N LEU A 322 -10.67 -8.75 -13.89
CA LEU A 322 -11.90 -9.55 -14.02
C LEU A 322 -11.94 -10.77 -13.08
N ALA A 323 -10.78 -11.27 -12.61
CA ALA A 323 -10.73 -12.38 -11.65
C ALA A 323 -11.37 -12.00 -10.31
N SER A 324 -11.35 -10.72 -9.94
CA SER A 324 -12.01 -10.24 -8.72
C SER A 324 -13.53 -10.51 -8.68
N ASN A 325 -14.18 -10.59 -9.84
CA ASN A 325 -15.62 -10.89 -9.94
C ASN A 325 -15.97 -12.34 -9.60
N TYR A 326 -14.96 -13.21 -9.53
CA TYR A 326 -15.11 -14.64 -9.22
C TYR A 326 -14.52 -15.01 -7.86
N ILE A 327 -14.15 -14.01 -7.04
CA ILE A 327 -13.75 -14.24 -5.64
C ILE A 327 -14.94 -14.92 -4.92
N PRO A 328 -14.71 -16.07 -4.26
CA PRO A 328 -15.76 -16.72 -3.48
C PRO A 328 -16.34 -15.79 -2.42
N LYS A 329 -17.66 -15.84 -2.18
CA LYS A 329 -18.34 -14.91 -1.26
C LYS A 329 -17.80 -14.93 0.18
N ASN A 330 -17.19 -16.03 0.60
CA ASN A 330 -16.59 -16.22 1.92
C ASN A 330 -15.11 -15.80 1.99
N VAL A 331 -14.54 -15.28 0.90
CA VAL A 331 -13.15 -14.81 0.83
C VAL A 331 -13.15 -13.30 0.70
N LYS A 332 -12.60 -12.61 1.70
CA LYS A 332 -12.49 -11.15 1.73
C LYS A 332 -11.08 -10.73 1.32
N VAL A 333 -10.99 -9.91 0.27
CA VAL A 333 -9.72 -9.39 -0.25
C VAL A 333 -9.80 -7.87 -0.32
N LEU A 334 -8.75 -7.18 0.10
CA LEU A 334 -8.61 -5.74 -0.10
C LEU A 334 -7.82 -5.48 -1.37
N LEU A 335 -8.50 -4.95 -2.38
CA LEU A 335 -7.89 -4.60 -3.65
C LEU A 335 -7.22 -3.23 -3.54
N GLN A 336 -5.94 -3.20 -3.84
CA GLN A 336 -5.12 -2.00 -3.94
C GLN A 336 -5.08 -1.52 -5.40
N SER A 337 -5.16 -0.20 -5.60
CA SER A 337 -4.96 0.45 -6.89
C SER A 337 -3.80 1.43 -6.78
N GLU A 338 -2.84 1.33 -7.71
CA GLU A 338 -1.55 2.02 -7.67
C GLU A 338 -1.65 3.56 -7.70
N ASN A 339 -2.80 4.11 -8.13
CA ASN A 339 -3.09 5.54 -8.10
C ASN A 339 -3.53 6.08 -6.72
N GLY A 340 -3.55 5.24 -5.68
CA GLY A 340 -3.70 5.69 -4.29
C GLY A 340 -5.02 5.27 -3.63
N ILE A 341 -5.47 4.04 -3.88
CA ILE A 341 -6.69 3.48 -3.28
C ILE A 341 -6.36 2.14 -2.63
N LEU A 342 -6.87 1.89 -1.43
CA LEU A 342 -6.99 0.54 -0.86
C LEU A 342 -8.45 0.28 -0.55
N GLY A 343 -8.97 -0.89 -0.95
CA GLY A 343 -10.40 -1.23 -0.84
C GLY A 343 -11.19 -0.85 -2.10
N LEU A 344 -10.63 -1.11 -3.28
CA LEU A 344 -11.31 -0.91 -4.57
C LEU A 344 -12.59 -1.77 -4.63
N GLY A 345 -13.70 -1.16 -5.04
CA GLY A 345 -14.99 -1.82 -5.26
C GLY A 345 -15.28 -2.10 -6.74
N PRO A 346 -16.49 -2.58 -7.06
CA PRO A 346 -16.92 -2.79 -8.45
C PRO A 346 -17.06 -1.46 -9.21
N PHE A 347 -17.36 -1.55 -10.51
CA PHE A 347 -17.75 -0.38 -11.30
C PHE A 347 -19.04 0.26 -10.74
N PRO A 348 -19.16 1.60 -10.81
CA PRO A 348 -20.29 2.34 -10.25
C PRO A 348 -21.57 2.13 -11.05
N SER A 349 -22.71 2.34 -10.40
CA SER A 349 -23.94 2.71 -11.10
C SER A 349 -23.81 4.09 -11.77
N GLU A 350 -24.76 4.47 -12.62
CA GLU A 350 -24.71 5.74 -13.36
C GLU A 350 -24.67 6.97 -12.44
N ASP A 351 -25.38 6.92 -11.31
CA ASP A 351 -25.46 7.98 -10.29
C ASP A 351 -24.25 8.01 -9.34
N GLU A 352 -23.49 6.91 -9.25
CA GLU A 352 -22.26 6.82 -8.45
C GLU A 352 -20.99 7.21 -9.22
N VAL A 353 -21.10 7.49 -10.52
CA VAL A 353 -19.97 7.89 -11.37
C VAL A 353 -19.29 9.14 -10.80
N ASP A 354 -17.99 9.01 -10.49
CA ASP A 354 -17.20 10.11 -9.96
C ASP A 354 -15.84 10.23 -10.67
N PRO A 355 -15.53 11.37 -11.30
CA PRO A 355 -14.27 11.61 -12.01
C PRO A 355 -13.04 11.59 -11.09
N ASP A 356 -13.21 11.85 -9.79
CA ASP A 356 -12.11 11.79 -8.82
C ASP A 356 -11.89 10.35 -8.29
N LEU A 357 -12.67 9.36 -8.75
CA LEU A 357 -12.58 7.97 -8.33
C LEU A 357 -12.43 7.00 -9.52
N ILE A 358 -11.17 6.70 -9.84
CA ILE A 358 -10.80 5.82 -10.95
C ILE A 358 -9.81 4.74 -10.50
N ASN A 359 -9.75 3.62 -11.22
CA ASN A 359 -8.70 2.60 -11.04
C ASN A 359 -7.42 2.93 -11.84
N ALA A 360 -6.42 2.05 -11.74
CA ALA A 360 -5.18 2.13 -12.52
C ALA A 360 -5.41 2.17 -14.05
N GLY A 361 -6.47 1.52 -14.53
CA GLY A 361 -6.92 1.47 -15.94
C GLY A 361 -7.67 2.71 -16.43
N LYS A 362 -7.80 3.76 -15.60
CA LYS A 362 -8.51 5.02 -15.90
C LYS A 362 -10.03 4.87 -16.02
N GLU A 363 -10.56 3.77 -15.49
CA GLU A 363 -11.99 3.47 -15.45
C GLU A 363 -12.61 3.97 -14.16
N THR A 364 -13.84 4.48 -14.22
CA THR A 364 -14.61 4.86 -13.03
C THR A 364 -14.92 3.65 -12.16
N VAL A 365 -14.72 3.79 -10.85
CA VAL A 365 -14.87 2.70 -9.87
C VAL A 365 -15.58 3.18 -8.62
N THR A 366 -16.02 2.23 -7.80
CA THR A 366 -16.45 2.47 -6.43
C THR A 366 -15.36 2.05 -5.45
N VAL A 367 -15.62 2.23 -4.16
CA VAL A 367 -14.82 1.66 -3.07
C VAL A 367 -15.74 0.86 -2.16
N LEU A 368 -15.22 -0.23 -1.59
CA LEU A 368 -16.03 -1.10 -0.74
C LEU A 368 -16.57 -0.32 0.48
N PRO A 369 -17.89 -0.42 0.77
CA PRO A 369 -18.41 0.03 2.05
C PRO A 369 -17.77 -0.82 3.15
N GLY A 370 -17.49 -0.22 4.29
CA GLY A 370 -16.96 -0.95 5.42
C GLY A 370 -18.07 -1.73 6.09
N GLU A 371 -17.82 -3.00 6.35
CA GLU A 371 -18.72 -3.84 7.14
C GLU A 371 -18.60 -3.46 8.62
N PHE A 372 -19.13 -2.30 9.00
CA PHE A 372 -19.56 -2.00 10.36
C PHE A 372 -20.93 -1.35 10.31
N ILE A 373 -21.96 -2.19 10.46
CA ILE A 373 -23.32 -1.77 10.77
C ILE A 373 -23.30 -1.23 12.20
N LEU A 374 -23.01 0.06 12.34
CA LEU A 374 -23.57 0.89 13.39
C LEU A 374 -24.20 2.08 12.69
N VAL A 375 -25.53 2.08 12.72
CA VAL A 375 -26.39 3.21 12.38
C VAL A 375 -25.75 4.46 12.97
N TYR A 376 -25.42 5.44 12.12
CA TYR A 376 -24.91 6.82 12.36
C TYR A 376 -23.62 7.21 11.62
N PHE A 377 -22.79 6.29 11.11
CA PHE A 377 -21.73 6.65 10.14
C PHE A 377 -21.48 5.48 9.17
N GLU A 378 -21.73 5.68 7.86
CA GLU A 378 -21.23 4.79 6.81
C GLU A 378 -19.70 4.76 6.85
N LYS A 379 -19.11 3.85 7.63
CA LYS A 379 -17.66 3.64 7.60
C LYS A 379 -17.34 2.93 6.29
N LYS A 380 -16.62 3.56 5.38
CA LYS A 380 -16.00 2.89 4.22
C LYS A 380 -14.71 2.22 4.70
N SER A 381 -14.49 0.94 4.40
CA SER A 381 -13.22 0.24 4.72
C SER A 381 -12.06 0.69 3.82
N ALA A 382 -12.32 1.59 2.87
CA ALA A 382 -11.34 2.07 1.92
C ALA A 382 -10.55 3.27 2.44
N SER A 383 -9.31 3.40 1.97
CA SER A 383 -8.43 4.53 2.25
C SER A 383 -7.86 5.10 0.95
N TYR A 384 -7.56 6.40 1.00
CA TYR A 384 -6.90 7.13 -0.08
C TYR A 384 -5.55 7.65 0.39
N PHE A 385 -4.56 7.58 -0.49
CA PHE A 385 -3.18 7.97 -0.21
C PHE A 385 -2.51 8.52 -1.47
N SER A 386 -1.33 9.14 -1.33
CA SER A 386 -0.58 9.67 -2.46
C SER A 386 0.15 8.56 -3.23
N SER A 387 0.64 8.88 -4.42
CA SER A 387 1.37 7.92 -5.25
C SER A 387 2.69 7.47 -4.61
N ASP A 388 3.39 8.34 -3.89
CA ASP A 388 4.60 7.95 -3.15
C ASP A 388 4.29 6.94 -2.03
N ASP A 389 3.21 7.15 -1.26
CA ASP A 389 2.75 6.16 -0.26
C ASP A 389 2.29 4.85 -0.91
N SER A 390 1.60 4.94 -2.05
CA SER A 390 1.14 3.78 -2.83
C SER A 390 2.31 2.88 -3.24
N PHE A 391 3.38 3.47 -3.78
CA PHE A 391 4.53 2.70 -4.22
C PHE A 391 5.50 2.36 -3.08
N ALA A 392 5.47 3.07 -1.95
CA ALA A 392 6.09 2.60 -0.72
C ALA A 392 5.42 1.32 -0.21
N MET A 393 4.09 1.24 -0.25
CA MET A 393 3.33 0.03 0.07
C MET A 393 3.68 -1.13 -0.87
N ILE A 394 3.68 -0.89 -2.18
CA ILE A 394 4.03 -1.90 -3.19
C ILE A 394 5.48 -2.37 -3.02
N ARG A 395 6.47 -1.47 -3.13
CA ARG A 395 7.90 -1.85 -3.05
C ARG A 395 8.30 -2.41 -1.69
N GLY A 396 7.61 -2.02 -0.63
CA GLY A 396 7.82 -2.58 0.70
C GLY A 396 7.38 -4.03 0.83
N GLY A 397 6.69 -4.59 -0.18
CA GLY A 397 6.12 -5.93 -0.14
C GLY A 397 5.01 -6.04 0.90
N HIS A 398 4.16 -5.02 0.98
CA HIS A 398 2.94 -5.03 1.81
C HIS A 398 1.72 -5.56 1.05
N ILE A 399 1.86 -5.81 -0.26
CA ILE A 399 0.86 -6.46 -1.09
C ILE A 399 1.19 -7.96 -1.10
N ASP A 400 0.22 -8.80 -0.77
CA ASP A 400 0.41 -10.25 -0.70
C ASP A 400 0.46 -10.88 -2.10
N LEU A 401 -0.38 -10.37 -3.01
CA LEU A 401 -0.59 -10.92 -4.34
C LEU A 401 -0.64 -9.82 -5.42
N THR A 402 0.18 -9.94 -6.44
CA THR A 402 0.08 -9.16 -7.68
C THR A 402 -0.32 -10.10 -8.82
N ILE A 403 -1.42 -9.80 -9.51
CA ILE A 403 -1.80 -10.52 -10.74
C ILE A 403 -1.71 -9.57 -11.93
N LEU A 404 -0.98 -9.94 -12.99
CA LEU A 404 -0.84 -9.11 -14.18
C LEU A 404 -0.79 -9.91 -15.49
N GLY A 405 -0.97 -9.21 -16.61
CA GLY A 405 -0.77 -9.78 -17.94
C GLY A 405 0.70 -9.75 -18.38
N ALA A 406 1.04 -10.64 -19.31
CA ALA A 406 2.37 -10.70 -19.93
C ALA A 406 2.31 -10.86 -21.46
N MET A 407 3.32 -10.31 -22.13
CA MET A 407 3.60 -10.62 -23.53
C MET A 407 4.50 -11.86 -23.63
N GLN A 408 5.53 -11.94 -22.77
CA GLN A 408 6.41 -13.10 -22.64
C GLN A 408 6.77 -13.36 -21.16
N VAL A 409 7.04 -14.62 -20.83
CA VAL A 409 7.61 -15.04 -19.55
C VAL A 409 8.74 -16.03 -19.81
N SER A 410 9.87 -15.89 -19.11
CA SER A 410 11.02 -16.79 -19.26
C SER A 410 10.93 -18.03 -18.34
N ARG A 411 11.80 -19.02 -18.58
CA ARG A 411 11.89 -20.26 -17.80
C ARG A 411 12.08 -20.01 -16.30
N TYR A 412 12.84 -18.98 -15.94
CA TYR A 412 13.17 -18.64 -14.55
C TYR A 412 12.33 -17.47 -14.01
N GLY A 413 11.29 -17.07 -14.75
CA GLY A 413 10.32 -16.07 -14.31
C GLY A 413 10.69 -14.62 -14.63
N ASP A 414 11.49 -14.37 -15.67
CA ASP A 414 11.59 -13.01 -16.22
C ASP A 414 10.27 -12.65 -16.90
N LEU A 415 9.88 -11.39 -16.81
CA LEU A 415 8.63 -10.88 -17.36
C LEU A 415 8.92 -9.82 -18.42
N ALA A 416 8.20 -9.85 -19.55
CA ALA A 416 8.17 -8.74 -20.50
C ALA A 416 6.72 -8.37 -20.86
N ASN A 417 6.33 -7.11 -20.65
CA ASN A 417 4.96 -6.66 -20.93
C ASN A 417 4.77 -5.16 -21.27
N TRP A 418 5.83 -4.38 -21.44
CA TRP A 418 5.69 -2.90 -21.52
C TRP A 418 6.12 -2.27 -22.86
N MET A 419 6.92 -2.97 -23.66
CA MET A 419 7.44 -2.43 -24.92
C MET A 419 7.66 -3.54 -25.96
N ILE A 420 7.34 -3.20 -27.21
CA ILE A 420 7.78 -3.92 -28.40
C ILE A 420 8.56 -2.92 -29.25
N PRO A 421 9.90 -3.03 -29.31
CA PRO A 421 10.74 -2.11 -30.09
C PRO A 421 10.23 -1.92 -31.52
N GLY A 422 10.13 -0.67 -31.96
CA GLY A 422 9.68 -0.30 -33.31
C GLY A 422 8.17 -0.47 -33.58
N LYS A 423 7.37 -0.95 -32.62
CA LYS A 423 5.93 -1.16 -32.80
C LYS A 423 5.07 -0.53 -31.72
N MET A 424 5.43 -0.70 -30.44
CA MET A 424 4.62 -0.25 -29.32
C MET A 424 5.52 0.21 -28.17
N VAL A 425 5.45 1.49 -27.83
CA VAL A 425 6.23 2.08 -26.73
C VAL A 425 5.29 2.90 -25.83
N LYS A 426 4.48 2.18 -25.03
CA LYS A 426 3.51 2.82 -24.12
C LYS A 426 4.11 3.18 -22.76
N GLY A 427 5.25 2.60 -22.39
CA GLY A 427 5.86 2.75 -21.07
C GLY A 427 5.41 1.66 -20.09
N MET A 428 6.13 1.55 -18.98
CA MET A 428 5.94 0.48 -18.00
C MET A 428 4.88 0.74 -16.95
N GLY A 429 4.47 2.00 -16.75
CA GLY A 429 3.55 2.36 -15.65
C GLY A 429 4.05 1.84 -14.29
N GLY A 430 3.15 1.27 -13.49
CA GLY A 430 3.50 0.61 -12.22
C GLY A 430 4.06 -0.80 -12.34
N ALA A 431 4.12 -1.41 -13.54
CA ALA A 431 4.40 -2.84 -13.68
C ALA A 431 5.75 -3.27 -13.11
N MET A 432 6.81 -2.46 -13.29
CA MET A 432 8.14 -2.78 -12.75
C MET A 432 8.18 -2.74 -11.21
N ASP A 433 7.42 -1.85 -10.58
CA ASP A 433 7.35 -1.75 -9.12
C ASP A 433 6.53 -2.92 -8.53
N LEU A 434 5.46 -3.31 -9.21
CA LEU A 434 4.56 -4.39 -8.79
C LEU A 434 5.23 -5.77 -8.75
N VAL A 435 6.28 -5.96 -9.54
CA VAL A 435 7.03 -7.23 -9.62
C VAL A 435 8.41 -7.15 -8.98
N SER A 436 8.80 -6.00 -8.40
CA SER A 436 10.12 -5.84 -7.75
C SER A 436 10.11 -6.18 -6.26
N ALA A 437 8.93 -6.31 -5.65
CA ALA A 437 8.79 -6.52 -4.22
C ALA A 437 9.07 -7.98 -3.84
N PRO A 438 10.06 -8.26 -2.97
CA PRO A 438 10.53 -9.63 -2.69
C PRO A 438 9.55 -10.49 -1.86
N ARG A 439 8.50 -9.90 -1.30
CA ARG A 439 7.50 -10.59 -0.44
C ARG A 439 6.12 -10.72 -1.09
N THR A 440 5.99 -10.26 -2.32
CA THR A 440 4.72 -10.25 -3.05
C THR A 440 4.70 -11.41 -4.01
N LYS A 441 3.67 -12.27 -3.95
CA LYS A 441 3.49 -13.33 -4.93
C LYS A 441 3.09 -12.72 -6.27
N VAL A 442 3.81 -13.03 -7.34
CA VAL A 442 3.54 -12.53 -8.69
C VAL A 442 2.94 -13.63 -9.56
N VAL A 443 1.68 -13.46 -9.94
CA VAL A 443 0.96 -14.39 -10.83
C VAL A 443 0.73 -13.73 -12.18
N VAL A 444 1.13 -14.41 -13.24
CA VAL A 444 0.86 -13.98 -14.62
C VAL A 444 -0.36 -14.70 -15.16
N THR A 445 -1.34 -13.95 -15.67
CA THR A 445 -2.46 -14.49 -16.45
C THR A 445 -2.29 -14.15 -17.91
N MET A 446 -2.21 -15.14 -18.79
CA MET A 446 -2.03 -14.88 -20.22
C MET A 446 -2.53 -16.02 -21.11
N GLU A 447 -2.88 -15.71 -22.35
CA GLU A 447 -3.02 -16.74 -23.39
C GLU A 447 -1.67 -17.43 -23.62
N HIS A 448 -1.67 -18.76 -23.76
CA HIS A 448 -0.48 -19.62 -23.76
C HIS A 448 0.45 -19.35 -24.96
N ALA A 449 -0.15 -19.12 -26.13
CA ALA A 449 0.56 -18.76 -27.36
C ALA A 449 -0.02 -17.47 -27.97
N ALA A 450 0.74 -16.83 -28.85
CA ALA A 450 0.22 -15.71 -29.64
C ALA A 450 -0.73 -16.21 -30.74
N LYS A 451 -1.50 -15.29 -31.34
CA LYS A 451 -2.48 -15.62 -32.41
C LYS A 451 -1.87 -16.30 -33.65
N ASN A 452 -0.60 -16.04 -33.93
CA ASN A 452 0.16 -16.65 -35.01
C ASN A 452 0.82 -17.98 -34.62
N GLY A 453 0.53 -18.51 -33.42
CA GLY A 453 1.11 -19.73 -32.87
C GLY A 453 2.48 -19.56 -32.21
N SER A 454 3.07 -18.36 -32.20
CA SER A 454 4.39 -18.18 -31.58
C SER A 454 4.33 -18.32 -30.07
N HIS A 455 5.36 -18.97 -29.50
CA HIS A 455 5.49 -19.17 -28.06
C HIS A 455 5.59 -17.85 -27.28
N LYS A 456 4.96 -17.83 -26.10
CA LYS A 456 5.06 -16.73 -25.14
C LYS A 456 5.79 -17.12 -23.86
N ILE A 457 5.82 -18.41 -23.54
CA ILE A 457 6.65 -18.99 -22.49
C ILE A 457 7.95 -19.44 -23.18
N LEU A 458 9.07 -18.84 -22.81
CA LEU A 458 10.34 -18.94 -23.52
C LEU A 458 11.49 -19.34 -22.58
N PRO A 459 12.62 -19.86 -23.07
CA PRO A 459 13.83 -19.99 -22.25
C PRO A 459 14.30 -18.64 -21.72
N GLU A 460 14.36 -17.64 -22.60
CA GLU A 460 14.68 -16.25 -22.31
C GLU A 460 13.70 -15.34 -23.08
N CYS A 461 13.29 -14.23 -22.47
CA CYS A 461 12.45 -13.25 -23.16
C CYS A 461 13.24 -12.57 -24.27
N THR A 462 12.62 -12.38 -25.42
CA THR A 462 13.19 -11.60 -26.53
C THR A 462 12.77 -10.14 -26.50
N LEU A 463 11.68 -9.83 -25.78
CA LEU A 463 11.20 -8.49 -25.54
C LEU A 463 11.88 -7.86 -24.31
N PRO A 464 12.00 -6.52 -24.27
CA PRO A 464 12.53 -5.79 -23.12
C PRO A 464 11.83 -6.16 -21.81
N LEU A 465 12.65 -6.51 -20.81
CA LEU A 465 12.14 -6.98 -19.52
C LEU A 465 11.42 -5.87 -18.74
N THR A 466 10.39 -6.28 -18.03
CA THR A 466 9.70 -5.58 -16.94
C THR A 466 10.37 -5.90 -15.60
N GLY A 467 10.79 -7.16 -15.40
CA GLY A 467 11.47 -7.61 -14.20
C GLY A 467 12.19 -8.93 -14.44
N LYS A 468 13.29 -9.12 -13.72
CA LYS A 468 14.10 -10.34 -13.78
C LYS A 468 13.73 -11.28 -12.63
N ASN A 469 13.58 -12.58 -12.89
CA ASN A 469 13.26 -13.61 -11.90
C ASN A 469 12.12 -13.21 -10.93
N CYS A 470 11.04 -12.62 -11.45
CA CYS A 470 9.99 -12.02 -10.63
C CYS A 470 8.68 -12.79 -10.63
N VAL A 471 8.38 -13.60 -11.64
CA VAL A 471 7.12 -14.37 -11.75
C VAL A 471 7.18 -15.65 -10.92
N ASP A 472 6.17 -15.91 -10.10
CA ASP A 472 6.08 -17.12 -9.26
C ASP A 472 5.10 -18.16 -9.82
N MET A 473 4.13 -17.73 -10.64
CA MET A 473 3.15 -18.62 -11.26
C MET A 473 2.67 -18.07 -12.60
N ILE A 474 2.42 -18.96 -13.56
CA ILE A 474 1.85 -18.64 -14.87
C ILE A 474 0.55 -19.42 -15.03
N ILE A 475 -0.55 -18.72 -15.28
CA ILE A 475 -1.88 -19.29 -15.54
C ILE A 475 -2.24 -19.00 -16.99
N THR A 476 -2.48 -20.07 -17.76
CA THR A 476 -2.99 -19.98 -19.13
C THR A 476 -4.31 -20.73 -19.29
N GLU A 477 -4.89 -20.70 -20.48
CA GLU A 477 -6.09 -21.46 -20.80
C GLU A 477 -5.84 -22.97 -20.90
N LYS A 478 -4.57 -23.39 -20.93
CA LYS A 478 -4.15 -24.78 -21.11
C LYS A 478 -3.63 -25.41 -19.83
N CYS A 479 -2.91 -24.64 -19.01
CA CYS A 479 -2.17 -25.18 -17.88
C CYS A 479 -1.81 -24.11 -16.84
N VAL A 480 -1.30 -24.58 -15.70
CA VAL A 480 -0.66 -23.76 -14.67
C VAL A 480 0.78 -24.22 -14.48
N PHE A 481 1.70 -23.25 -14.45
CA PHE A 481 3.09 -23.48 -14.07
C PHE A 481 3.39 -22.77 -12.76
N ASP A 482 4.01 -23.48 -11.82
CA ASP A 482 4.79 -22.86 -10.75
C ASP A 482 6.19 -22.51 -11.29
N VAL A 483 6.74 -21.38 -10.85
CA VAL A 483 8.02 -20.87 -11.34
C VAL A 483 9.00 -20.73 -10.18
N ASP A 484 10.03 -21.56 -10.21
CA ASP A 484 11.17 -21.46 -9.30
C ASP A 484 12.32 -20.72 -9.99
N LYS A 485 12.95 -19.77 -9.29
CA LYS A 485 13.98 -18.89 -9.88
C LYS A 485 15.27 -19.63 -10.23
N GLU A 486 15.48 -20.83 -9.71
CA GLU A 486 16.66 -21.66 -9.93
C GLU A 486 16.34 -22.95 -10.70
N LYS A 487 15.23 -23.61 -10.38
CA LYS A 487 14.81 -24.88 -11.03
C LYS A 487 14.04 -24.65 -12.33
N GLY A 488 13.39 -23.51 -12.46
CA GLY A 488 12.56 -23.14 -13.61
C GLY A 488 11.10 -23.55 -13.43
N LEU A 489 10.46 -23.92 -14.54
CA LEU A 489 9.02 -24.17 -14.60
C LEU A 489 8.66 -25.57 -14.10
N THR A 490 7.59 -25.66 -13.32
CA THR A 490 6.95 -26.93 -12.95
C THR A 490 5.49 -26.90 -13.38
N LEU A 491 5.09 -27.81 -14.28
CA LEU A 491 3.69 -27.99 -14.66
C LEU A 491 2.92 -28.60 -13.48
N THR A 492 1.93 -27.88 -12.96
CA THR A 492 1.16 -28.29 -11.78
C THR A 492 -0.29 -28.61 -12.08
N GLU A 493 -0.87 -28.04 -13.14
CA GLU A 493 -2.26 -28.29 -13.54
C GLU A 493 -2.40 -28.30 -15.07
N LEU A 494 -3.29 -29.15 -15.58
CA LEU A 494 -3.75 -29.19 -16.97
C LEU A 494 -5.24 -28.88 -17.02
N ALA A 495 -5.66 -28.14 -18.04
CA ALA A 495 -7.08 -27.95 -18.30
C ALA A 495 -7.71 -29.22 -18.88
N ASP A 496 -9.01 -29.43 -18.65
CA ASP A 496 -9.72 -30.61 -19.15
C ASP A 496 -9.55 -30.77 -20.68
N GLY A 497 -9.19 -31.99 -21.08
CA GLY A 497 -8.97 -32.34 -22.47
C GLY A 497 -7.67 -31.83 -23.08
N VAL A 498 -6.78 -31.21 -22.30
CA VAL A 498 -5.43 -30.82 -22.74
C VAL A 498 -4.42 -31.88 -22.29
N THR A 499 -3.61 -32.39 -23.21
CA THR A 499 -2.54 -33.35 -22.86
C THR A 499 -1.21 -32.64 -22.58
N ILE A 500 -0.23 -33.38 -22.05
CA ILE A 500 1.13 -32.87 -21.87
C ILE A 500 1.73 -32.50 -23.23
N GLU A 501 1.48 -33.31 -24.27
CA GLU A 501 1.95 -33.07 -25.63
C GLU A 501 1.38 -31.75 -26.18
N ASP A 502 0.11 -31.42 -25.89
CA ASP A 502 -0.48 -30.14 -26.31
C ASP A 502 0.22 -28.93 -25.68
N VAL A 503 0.71 -29.10 -24.46
CA VAL A 503 1.53 -28.09 -23.76
C VAL A 503 2.92 -28.05 -24.37
N ILE A 504 3.56 -29.20 -24.59
CA ILE A 504 4.91 -29.32 -25.19
C ILE A 504 5.00 -28.79 -26.63
N VAL A 505 3.97 -29.00 -27.44
CA VAL A 505 3.95 -28.46 -28.81
C VAL A 505 3.90 -26.93 -28.79
N ASN A 506 3.39 -26.35 -27.70
CA ASN A 506 3.23 -24.90 -27.53
C ASN A 506 4.15 -24.28 -26.46
N SER A 507 5.03 -25.08 -25.87
CA SER A 507 6.05 -24.74 -24.87
C SER A 507 7.19 -25.71 -25.06
N TYR A 508 8.43 -25.26 -25.27
CA TYR A 508 9.52 -26.20 -25.56
C TYR A 508 9.56 -27.38 -24.55
N ALA A 509 9.83 -28.60 -25.03
CA ALA A 509 9.63 -29.87 -24.31
C ALA A 509 10.59 -30.12 -23.12
N ASP A 510 11.81 -29.57 -23.18
CA ASP A 510 12.92 -29.95 -22.28
C ASP A 510 13.07 -29.07 -21.03
N TRP A 511 12.09 -28.19 -20.73
CA TRP A 511 12.35 -27.00 -19.88
C TRP A 511 11.47 -26.91 -18.64
N PHE A 512 10.53 -27.83 -18.47
CA PHE A 512 9.69 -27.91 -17.29
C PHE A 512 9.62 -29.34 -16.75
N THR A 513 9.57 -29.47 -15.44
CA THR A 513 9.24 -30.72 -14.76
C THR A 513 7.73 -30.80 -14.54
N TYR A 514 7.20 -31.98 -14.31
CA TYR A 514 5.81 -32.15 -13.87
C TYR A 514 5.80 -32.92 -12.56
N GLU A 515 5.10 -32.38 -11.56
CA GLU A 515 4.88 -33.04 -10.27
C GLU A 515 3.39 -33.09 -10.00
N TRP A 516 2.81 -34.29 -10.08
CA TRP A 516 1.42 -34.51 -9.70
C TRP A 516 1.33 -34.57 -8.18
N HIS A 517 0.95 -33.47 -7.55
CA HIS A 517 0.45 -33.53 -6.18
C HIS A 517 -1.02 -33.95 -6.26
N ASP A 518 -1.37 -35.11 -5.70
CA ASP A 518 -2.76 -35.46 -5.36
C ASP A 518 -3.25 -34.44 -4.31
N ARG A 519 -3.61 -33.25 -4.75
CA ARG A 519 -4.50 -32.36 -4.02
C ARG A 519 -5.91 -32.74 -4.47
N ASP A 520 -6.52 -33.63 -3.70
CA ASP A 520 -7.92 -34.07 -3.75
C ASP A 520 -8.50 -34.16 -5.17
N ARG A 521 -8.32 -35.34 -5.76
CA ARG A 521 -8.93 -35.81 -7.02
C ARG A 521 -10.44 -36.09 -6.89
N ASP A 522 -11.14 -35.31 -6.06
CA ASP A 522 -12.58 -35.40 -5.82
C ASP A 522 -13.31 -34.12 -6.29
N PHE A 523 -12.95 -33.57 -7.45
CA PHE A 523 -13.77 -32.53 -8.08
C PHE A 523 -13.69 -32.60 -9.61
N GLU A 524 -14.65 -33.30 -10.21
CA GLU A 524 -14.93 -33.21 -11.64
C GLU A 524 -15.41 -31.79 -11.99
N TRP A 525 -14.90 -31.24 -13.09
CA TRP A 525 -15.23 -29.92 -13.64
C TRP A 525 -16.64 -29.85 -14.28
N SER A 526 -17.62 -30.56 -13.74
CA SER A 526 -19.02 -30.43 -14.15
C SER A 526 -20.01 -30.70 -13.02
N SER A 527 -21.00 -29.81 -12.94
CA SER A 527 -22.25 -29.87 -12.16
C SER A 527 -22.15 -29.78 -10.63
N VAL A 528 -22.76 -28.71 -10.09
CA VAL A 528 -23.11 -28.58 -8.68
C VAL A 528 -24.45 -29.29 -8.46
N SER A 529 -24.45 -30.42 -7.76
CA SER A 529 -25.63 -30.91 -7.05
C SER A 529 -25.25 -31.81 -5.86
N GLU A 530 -25.75 -31.40 -4.70
CA GLU A 530 -26.06 -32.08 -3.44
C GLU A 530 -25.35 -33.38 -3.00
N SER A 531 -24.82 -33.28 -1.77
CA SER A 531 -24.73 -34.30 -0.70
C SER A 531 -23.75 -35.47 -0.86
N SER A 532 -22.74 -35.53 0.00
CA SER A 532 -22.63 -36.59 1.04
C SER A 532 -21.32 -36.49 1.86
N GLU A 533 -21.42 -37.12 3.02
CA GLU A 533 -20.59 -37.23 4.22
C GLU A 533 -19.06 -37.42 4.07
N MET A 534 -18.31 -36.75 4.96
CA MET A 534 -16.85 -36.88 5.14
C MET A 534 -16.49 -38.05 6.07
N VAL A 535 -15.57 -38.91 5.60
CA VAL A 535 -14.83 -39.89 6.40
C VAL A 535 -13.45 -39.33 6.72
N THR A 536 -13.16 -39.11 8.01
CA THR A 536 -11.84 -38.64 8.48
C THR A 536 -10.91 -39.81 8.74
N SER A 537 -9.69 -39.80 8.16
CA SER A 537 -8.57 -40.59 8.67
C SER A 537 -7.37 -39.68 8.95
N ARG A 538 -6.92 -39.70 10.22
CA ARG A 538 -5.79 -38.94 10.76
C ARG A 538 -4.49 -39.71 10.47
N ARG A 539 -3.43 -39.01 10.08
CA ARG A 539 -2.03 -39.44 10.28
C ARG A 539 -1.28 -38.36 11.04
N GLU A 540 -0.62 -38.80 12.10
CA GLU A 540 0.22 -38.04 13.03
C GLU A 540 1.49 -37.54 12.34
N ILE A 541 1.92 -36.31 12.67
CA ILE A 541 3.26 -35.81 12.39
C ILE A 541 3.85 -35.27 13.70
N ASP A 542 4.98 -35.87 14.08
CA ASP A 542 5.76 -35.62 15.28
C ASP A 542 6.26 -34.18 15.41
N SER A 543 6.17 -33.67 16.63
CA SER A 543 6.67 -32.36 17.05
C SER A 543 8.19 -32.33 17.24
N VAL A 544 8.88 -31.42 16.56
CA VAL A 544 10.29 -31.06 16.85
C VAL A 544 10.32 -29.76 17.69
N PRO A 545 11.03 -29.69 18.83
CA PRO A 545 10.92 -28.57 19.76
C PRO A 545 11.74 -27.34 19.31
N TYR A 546 11.06 -26.20 19.18
CA TYR A 546 11.69 -24.88 19.04
C TYR A 546 12.52 -24.53 20.28
N ARG A 547 13.84 -24.47 20.14
CA ARG A 547 14.75 -23.93 21.16
C ARG A 547 14.67 -22.39 21.14
N MET A 548 13.97 -21.82 22.12
CA MET A 548 13.99 -20.38 22.41
C MET A 548 15.39 -19.95 22.86
N VAL A 549 16.10 -19.19 22.03
CA VAL A 549 17.36 -18.54 22.43
C VAL A 549 17.02 -17.31 23.28
N PHE A 550 17.04 -17.46 24.60
CA PHE A 550 17.04 -16.34 25.54
C PHE A 550 18.40 -15.63 25.50
N LEU A 551 18.44 -14.42 24.94
CA LEU A 551 19.57 -13.50 25.08
C LEU A 551 19.64 -12.99 26.53
N ASN A 552 20.32 -13.75 27.39
CA ASN A 552 20.65 -13.32 28.74
C ASN A 552 21.74 -12.22 28.72
N VAL A 553 21.49 -11.18 29.51
CA VAL A 553 22.27 -9.93 29.66
C VAL A 553 23.73 -10.15 30.09
N VAL A 554 24.10 -11.35 30.51
CA VAL A 554 25.45 -11.69 30.98
C VAL A 554 26.41 -12.05 29.84
N ASN A 555 25.92 -12.37 28.63
CA ASN A 555 26.78 -12.70 27.49
C ASN A 555 27.26 -11.50 26.65
N LEU A 556 26.94 -10.27 27.05
CA LEU A 556 27.36 -9.07 26.32
C LEU A 556 28.85 -8.70 26.52
N ALA A 557 29.56 -9.38 27.43
CA ALA A 557 30.88 -8.96 27.88
C ALA A 557 32.06 -9.85 27.43
N ARG A 558 31.83 -10.96 26.71
CA ARG A 558 32.94 -11.90 26.37
C ARG A 558 32.94 -12.51 24.97
N SER A 559 32.10 -12.07 24.05
CA SER A 559 32.36 -12.32 22.62
C SER A 559 33.34 -11.26 22.12
N ARG A 560 34.42 -11.64 21.42
CA ARG A 560 35.25 -10.72 20.62
C ARG A 560 34.33 -10.01 19.61
N GLY A 561 33.77 -8.89 20.03
CA GLY A 561 32.77 -8.10 19.32
C GLY A 561 33.39 -6.84 18.70
N PRO A 562 32.60 -6.11 17.90
CA PRO A 562 33.08 -5.14 16.92
C PRO A 562 33.86 -3.99 17.58
N ASP A 563 34.78 -3.40 16.81
CA ASP A 563 35.60 -2.22 17.06
C ASP A 563 35.04 -1.27 18.15
N GLU A 564 35.92 -0.77 19.02
CA GLU A 564 35.62 0.19 20.10
C GLU A 564 34.72 1.34 19.61
N PHE A 565 34.90 1.74 18.35
CA PHE A 565 34.06 2.71 17.66
C PHE A 565 32.56 2.34 17.65
N TRP A 566 32.21 1.12 17.24
CA TRP A 566 30.82 0.66 17.14
C TRP A 566 30.15 0.51 18.49
N ARG A 567 30.93 0.13 19.51
CA ARG A 567 30.48 0.03 20.89
C ARG A 567 30.14 1.42 21.46
N LYS A 568 30.98 2.43 21.22
CA LYS A 568 30.70 3.83 21.60
C LYS A 568 29.48 4.40 20.87
N ARG A 569 29.37 4.16 19.57
CA ARG A 569 28.25 4.65 18.73
C ARG A 569 26.91 4.03 19.14
N ARG A 570 26.88 2.77 19.58
CA ARG A 570 25.65 2.12 20.08
C ARG A 570 25.14 2.78 21.36
N ILE A 571 26.02 3.09 22.31
CA ILE A 571 25.65 3.80 23.55
C ILE A 571 25.13 5.20 23.25
N PHE A 572 25.77 5.95 22.33
CA PHE A 572 25.29 7.28 21.96
C PHE A 572 23.94 7.27 21.24
N ARG A 573 23.66 6.26 20.41
CA ARG A 573 22.31 6.06 19.85
C ARG A 573 21.26 5.85 20.94
N LEU A 574 21.54 4.98 21.91
CA LEU A 574 20.64 4.74 23.04
C LEU A 574 20.50 5.96 23.93
N ALA A 575 21.53 6.81 24.02
CA ALA A 575 21.51 8.01 24.86
C ALA A 575 20.96 9.27 24.18
N ALA A 576 20.58 9.19 22.90
CA ALA A 576 20.22 10.34 22.07
C ALA A 576 19.05 11.17 22.62
N HIS A 577 18.14 10.53 23.36
CA HIS A 577 16.97 11.16 23.98
C HIS A 577 17.27 11.80 25.35
N PHE A 578 18.47 11.62 25.92
CA PHE A 578 18.85 12.30 27.16
C PHE A 578 19.36 13.72 26.92
N ILE A 579 19.17 14.60 27.89
CA ILE A 579 19.59 16.00 27.80
C ILE A 579 21.01 16.19 28.35
N GLY A 580 21.78 17.07 27.71
CA GLY A 580 23.08 17.54 28.19
C GLY A 580 24.18 16.47 28.17
N ARG A 581 25.00 16.41 29.23
CA ARG A 581 26.14 15.48 29.30
C ARG A 581 25.76 14.01 29.18
N ARG A 582 24.50 13.67 29.46
CA ARG A 582 23.99 12.29 29.37
C ARG A 582 23.90 11.78 27.92
N ARG A 583 23.76 12.66 26.92
CA ARG A 583 23.82 12.29 25.49
C ARG A 583 25.21 12.41 24.87
N ASN A 584 26.07 13.32 25.38
CA ASN A 584 27.29 13.70 24.68
C ASN A 584 28.58 13.17 25.32
N CYS A 585 28.54 12.67 26.57
CA CYS A 585 29.70 12.14 27.26
C CYS A 585 29.56 10.63 27.46
N TYR A 586 30.45 9.84 26.86
CA TYR A 586 30.34 8.37 26.82
C TYR A 586 30.22 7.74 28.22
N SER A 587 31.06 8.12 29.18
CA SER A 587 31.04 7.58 30.55
C SER A 587 29.77 7.93 31.33
N VAL A 588 29.15 9.07 31.03
CA VAL A 588 27.87 9.49 31.62
C VAL A 588 26.70 8.80 30.90
N ALA A 589 26.78 8.67 29.57
CA ALA A 589 25.79 8.01 28.73
C ALA A 589 25.64 6.53 29.10
N VAL A 590 26.74 5.79 29.28
CA VAL A 590 26.72 4.36 29.70
C VAL A 590 25.89 4.19 30.97
N ARG A 591 26.18 4.97 32.03
CA ARG A 591 25.49 4.85 33.32
C ARG A 591 23.98 5.14 33.22
N ASN A 592 23.61 6.16 32.43
CA ASN A 592 22.20 6.55 32.29
C ASN A 592 21.42 5.59 31.39
N VAL A 593 22.02 5.11 30.30
CA VAL A 593 21.44 4.08 29.44
C VAL A 593 21.23 2.78 30.22
N HIS A 594 22.21 2.34 31.02
CA HIS A 594 22.04 1.16 31.87
C HIS A 594 20.89 1.31 32.85
N ARG A 595 20.78 2.46 33.53
CA ARG A 595 19.69 2.73 34.46
C ARG A 595 18.33 2.77 33.76
N ALA A 596 18.24 3.38 32.59
CA ALA A 596 17.01 3.43 31.79
C ALA A 596 16.59 2.07 31.26
N LEU A 597 17.54 1.24 30.80
CA LEU A 597 17.26 -0.14 30.37
C LEU A 597 16.82 -1.03 31.53
N ALA A 598 17.35 -0.82 32.74
CA ALA A 598 16.89 -1.50 33.95
C ALA A 598 15.45 -1.09 34.30
N TYR A 599 15.12 0.21 34.27
CA TYR A 599 13.74 0.68 34.47
C TYR A 599 12.79 0.19 33.39
N ALA A 600 13.18 0.23 32.11
CA ALA A 600 12.37 -0.28 31.00
C ALA A 600 12.14 -1.79 31.10
N SER A 601 13.09 -2.54 31.66
CA SER A 601 12.91 -3.97 31.91
C SER A 601 11.96 -4.22 33.08
N LYS A 602 12.10 -3.47 34.17
CA LYS A 602 11.16 -3.51 35.30
C LYS A 602 9.73 -3.09 34.89
N ALA A 603 9.58 -2.02 34.11
CA ALA A 603 8.29 -1.56 33.61
C ALA A 603 7.64 -2.57 32.64
N ARG A 604 8.43 -3.26 31.81
CA ARG A 604 7.92 -4.36 30.96
C ARG A 604 7.46 -5.57 31.78
N GLN A 605 8.16 -5.89 32.88
CA GLN A 605 7.73 -6.93 33.82
C GLN A 605 6.43 -6.54 34.52
N LEU A 606 6.35 -5.33 35.07
CA LEU A 606 5.14 -4.81 35.71
C LEU A 606 3.95 -4.78 34.76
N LYS A 607 4.11 -4.27 33.53
CA LYS A 607 3.04 -4.29 32.51
C LYS A 607 2.57 -5.72 32.19
N LYS A 608 3.48 -6.70 32.21
CA LYS A 608 3.12 -8.12 31.99
C LYS A 608 2.34 -8.68 33.19
N GLU A 609 2.66 -8.26 34.40
CA GLU A 609 1.92 -8.61 35.62
C GLU A 609 0.54 -7.95 35.62
N ASP A 610 0.46 -6.64 35.38
CA ASP A 610 -0.79 -5.88 35.29
C ASP A 610 -1.75 -6.48 34.25
N MET A 611 -1.24 -6.86 33.07
CA MET A 611 -2.07 -7.48 32.03
C MET A 611 -2.57 -8.87 32.44
N LYS A 612 -1.76 -9.67 33.15
CA LYS A 612 -2.20 -10.98 33.66
C LYS A 612 -3.27 -10.82 34.73
N ASP A 613 -3.11 -9.85 35.62
CA ASP A 613 -4.08 -9.59 36.68
C ASP A 613 -5.39 -9.02 36.11
N LEU A 614 -5.31 -8.16 35.10
CA LEU A 614 -6.49 -7.71 34.35
C LEU A 614 -7.25 -8.88 33.69
N TRP A 615 -6.54 -9.80 33.03
CA TRP A 615 -7.16 -10.98 32.42
C TRP A 615 -7.82 -11.88 33.46
N ARG A 616 -7.12 -12.18 34.56
CA ARG A 616 -7.68 -12.99 35.66
C ARG A 616 -8.93 -12.34 36.26
N THR A 617 -8.91 -11.03 36.45
CA THR A 617 -10.03 -10.27 37.01
C THR A 617 -11.25 -10.36 36.09
N ARG A 618 -11.07 -10.17 34.79
CA ARG A 618 -12.14 -10.28 33.78
C ARG A 618 -12.73 -11.70 33.71
N ILE A 619 -11.87 -12.72 33.66
CA ILE A 619 -12.32 -14.11 33.62
C ILE A 619 -13.08 -14.44 34.89
N THR A 620 -12.55 -14.08 36.07
CA THR A 620 -13.20 -14.38 37.35
C THR A 620 -14.57 -13.72 37.45
N ALA A 621 -14.69 -12.43 37.11
CA ALA A 621 -15.96 -11.72 37.10
C ALA A 621 -16.98 -12.35 36.14
N ALA A 622 -16.57 -12.76 34.94
CA ALA A 622 -17.45 -13.43 33.99
C ALA A 622 -17.83 -14.86 34.43
N CYS A 623 -16.93 -15.58 35.10
CA CYS A 623 -17.22 -16.89 35.68
C CYS A 623 -18.26 -16.78 36.81
N GLU A 624 -18.15 -15.77 37.67
CA GLU A 624 -19.11 -15.50 38.75
C GLU A 624 -20.53 -15.27 38.20
N GLN A 625 -20.67 -14.56 37.08
CA GLN A 625 -21.97 -14.36 36.41
C GLN A 625 -22.65 -15.68 35.98
N HIS A 626 -21.86 -16.73 35.75
CA HIS A 626 -22.34 -18.05 35.33
C HIS A 626 -22.27 -19.10 36.45
N ASN A 627 -22.10 -18.68 37.71
CA ASN A 627 -22.01 -19.54 38.88
C ASN A 627 -20.94 -20.65 38.75
N ILE A 628 -19.81 -20.32 38.12
CA ILE A 628 -18.65 -21.21 37.97
C ILE A 628 -17.40 -20.53 38.52
N SER A 629 -16.44 -21.28 39.05
CA SER A 629 -15.13 -20.72 39.39
C SER A 629 -14.22 -20.68 38.16
N SER A 630 -13.27 -19.74 38.12
CA SER A 630 -12.29 -19.67 37.01
C SER A 630 -11.43 -20.92 36.90
N PHE A 631 -11.18 -21.62 38.02
CA PHE A 631 -10.53 -22.93 38.04
C PHE A 631 -11.39 -23.99 37.36
N THR A 632 -12.66 -24.08 37.76
CA THR A 632 -13.64 -25.03 37.21
C THR A 632 -13.85 -24.81 35.71
N LEU A 633 -13.92 -23.55 35.26
CA LEU A 633 -13.99 -23.22 33.83
C LEU A 633 -12.78 -23.80 33.09
N LYS A 634 -11.57 -23.53 33.59
CA LYS A 634 -10.34 -23.98 32.94
C LYS A 634 -10.24 -25.50 32.88
N GLU A 635 -10.52 -26.18 33.98
CA GLU A 635 -10.48 -27.65 34.07
C GLU A 635 -11.49 -28.29 33.11
N GLY A 636 -12.72 -27.76 33.04
CA GLY A 636 -13.75 -28.27 32.13
C GLY A 636 -13.40 -28.05 30.65
N LEU A 637 -12.79 -26.93 30.31
CA LEU A 637 -12.30 -26.66 28.95
C LEU A 637 -11.13 -27.57 28.57
N GLU A 638 -10.15 -27.75 29.45
CA GLU A 638 -9.01 -28.66 29.22
C GLU A 638 -9.50 -30.11 29.03
N ARG A 639 -10.45 -30.57 29.85
CA ARG A 639 -11.10 -31.89 29.69
C ARG A 639 -11.94 -32.03 28.43
N SER A 640 -12.41 -30.92 27.88
CA SER A 640 -13.11 -30.86 26.60
C SER A 640 -12.16 -30.71 25.40
N ASN A 641 -10.84 -30.73 25.64
CA ASN A 641 -9.81 -30.48 24.64
C ASN A 641 -9.91 -29.09 23.96
N ILE A 642 -10.43 -28.10 24.71
CA ILE A 642 -10.54 -26.69 24.28
C ILE A 642 -9.39 -25.91 24.93
N MET A 643 -8.37 -25.63 24.15
CA MET A 643 -7.15 -24.95 24.60
C MET A 643 -7.24 -23.44 24.31
N LEU A 644 -7.72 -22.67 25.29
CA LEU A 644 -7.76 -21.20 25.21
C LEU A 644 -6.82 -20.57 26.24
N ASP A 645 -6.05 -19.57 25.80
CA ASP A 645 -5.21 -18.81 26.71
C ASP A 645 -6.01 -17.76 27.52
N HIS A 646 -5.44 -17.29 28.63
CA HIS A 646 -6.09 -16.30 29.50
C HIS A 646 -6.43 -14.98 28.79
N LYS A 647 -5.69 -14.61 27.74
CA LYS A 647 -5.98 -13.38 27.00
C LYS A 647 -7.26 -13.58 26.19
N SER A 648 -7.34 -14.69 25.46
CA SER A 648 -8.47 -15.06 24.62
C SER A 648 -9.74 -15.23 25.46
N LEU A 649 -9.66 -15.92 26.61
CA LEU A 649 -10.79 -16.03 27.54
C LEU A 649 -11.22 -14.66 28.11
N ALA A 650 -10.27 -13.79 28.45
CA ALA A 650 -10.59 -12.46 28.96
C ALA A 650 -11.17 -11.52 27.89
N ASP A 651 -10.76 -11.67 26.62
CA ASP A 651 -11.31 -10.93 25.51
C ASP A 651 -12.73 -11.44 25.17
N LEU A 652 -12.96 -12.75 25.17
CA LEU A 652 -14.30 -13.35 25.04
C LEU A 652 -15.24 -12.91 26.16
N ALA A 653 -14.76 -12.90 27.41
CA ALA A 653 -15.54 -12.43 28.56
C ALA A 653 -16.05 -10.99 28.42
N VAL A 654 -15.32 -10.13 27.70
CA VAL A 654 -15.66 -8.70 27.56
C VAL A 654 -16.42 -8.42 26.27
N TRP A 655 -15.97 -8.98 25.15
CA TRP A 655 -16.44 -8.62 23.82
C TRP A 655 -17.46 -9.62 23.26
N GLU A 656 -17.45 -10.86 23.75
CA GLU A 656 -18.35 -11.93 23.30
C GLU A 656 -18.97 -12.70 24.48
N PRO A 657 -19.77 -12.05 25.35
CA PRO A 657 -20.30 -12.67 26.56
C PRO A 657 -21.12 -13.94 26.28
N LYS A 658 -21.80 -14.01 25.12
CA LYS A 658 -22.55 -15.20 24.70
C LYS A 658 -21.67 -16.39 24.38
N THR A 659 -20.55 -16.16 23.69
CA THR A 659 -19.55 -17.20 23.42
C THR A 659 -18.95 -17.69 24.73
N PHE A 660 -18.64 -16.78 25.66
CA PHE A 660 -18.13 -17.11 26.98
C PHE A 660 -19.13 -17.95 27.81
N GLN A 661 -20.43 -17.61 27.77
CA GLN A 661 -21.49 -18.39 28.41
C GLN A 661 -21.57 -19.82 27.87
N CYS A 662 -21.51 -19.99 26.54
CA CYS A 662 -21.49 -21.33 25.93
C CYS A 662 -20.27 -22.13 26.39
N LEU A 663 -19.10 -21.51 26.49
CA LEU A 663 -17.88 -22.14 27.01
C LEU A 663 -18.02 -22.54 28.48
N ALA A 664 -18.64 -21.69 29.30
CA ALA A 664 -18.92 -22.01 30.70
C ALA A 664 -19.88 -23.19 30.83
N ALA A 665 -20.94 -23.25 30.02
CA ALA A 665 -21.89 -24.35 30.00
C ALA A 665 -21.22 -25.67 29.56
N VAL A 666 -20.40 -25.63 28.51
CA VAL A 666 -19.60 -26.80 28.06
C VAL A 666 -18.67 -27.29 29.17
N ALA A 667 -17.98 -26.37 29.86
CA ALA A 667 -17.09 -26.73 30.96
C ALA A 667 -17.85 -27.38 32.12
N GLN A 668 -19.00 -26.83 32.54
CA GLN A 668 -19.84 -27.40 33.60
C GLN A 668 -20.34 -28.79 33.23
N GLU A 669 -20.83 -28.97 32.00
CA GLU A 669 -21.37 -30.25 31.56
C GLU A 669 -20.28 -31.31 31.42
N LYS A 670 -19.08 -30.93 30.95
CA LYS A 670 -17.94 -31.87 30.92
C LYS A 670 -17.59 -32.38 32.30
N LEU A 671 -17.51 -31.49 33.28
CA LEU A 671 -17.16 -31.84 34.65
C LEU A 671 -18.24 -32.69 35.31
N ARG A 672 -19.52 -32.40 35.02
CA ARG A 672 -20.66 -33.21 35.48
C ARG A 672 -20.57 -34.64 34.96
N LEU A 673 -20.29 -34.81 33.65
CA LEU A 673 -20.14 -36.13 33.03
C LEU A 673 -18.92 -36.89 33.55
N ASP A 674 -17.81 -36.19 33.76
CA ASP A 674 -16.60 -36.78 34.31
C ASP A 674 -16.70 -37.08 35.81
N GLY A 675 -17.79 -36.65 36.46
CA GLY A 675 -18.00 -36.80 37.91
C GLY A 675 -16.93 -36.09 38.73
N PHE A 676 -16.37 -34.99 38.20
CA PHE A 676 -15.32 -34.19 38.82
C PHE A 676 -15.94 -33.21 39.81
N ILE A 677 -15.53 -33.30 41.07
CA ILE A 677 -16.15 -32.53 42.16
C ILE A 677 -15.38 -31.24 42.44
N ASP A 678 -14.06 -31.30 42.60
CA ASP A 678 -13.21 -30.15 42.89
C ASP A 678 -11.72 -30.41 42.61
N TYR A 679 -10.86 -29.43 42.95
CA TYR A 679 -9.42 -29.45 42.71
C TYR A 679 -8.64 -30.56 43.44
N LEU A 680 -9.24 -31.25 44.41
CA LEU A 680 -8.63 -32.40 45.10
C LEU A 680 -8.97 -33.73 44.41
N ASP A 681 -9.94 -33.72 43.50
CA ASP A 681 -10.39 -34.90 42.75
C ASP A 681 -9.35 -35.32 41.69
N LYS A 682 -8.81 -36.53 41.83
CA LYS A 682 -7.79 -37.10 40.91
C LYS A 682 -8.40 -37.91 39.76
N LYS A 683 -9.72 -37.90 39.57
CA LYS A 683 -10.38 -38.64 38.49
C LYS A 683 -9.89 -38.18 37.12
N GLN A 684 -9.46 -39.16 36.34
CA GLN A 684 -9.07 -38.98 34.94
C GLN A 684 -10.30 -38.58 34.09
N PRO A 685 -10.11 -37.78 33.02
CA PRO A 685 -11.20 -37.40 32.13
C PRO A 685 -11.84 -38.65 31.53
N THR A 686 -13.17 -38.70 31.47
CA THR A 686 -13.83 -39.81 30.78
C THR A 686 -13.66 -39.60 29.27
N GLY A 687 -13.35 -40.67 28.53
CA GLY A 687 -13.20 -40.64 27.07
C GLY A 687 -14.51 -40.37 26.30
N VAL A 688 -15.55 -39.89 26.99
CA VAL A 688 -16.84 -39.50 26.43
C VAL A 688 -16.68 -38.16 25.70
N ASN A 689 -16.86 -38.17 24.39
CA ASN A 689 -16.92 -36.97 23.56
C ASN A 689 -18.22 -36.22 23.80
N LEU A 690 -18.12 -34.95 24.18
CA LEU A 690 -19.25 -34.04 24.22
C LEU A 690 -19.71 -33.74 22.79
N ASN A 691 -21.00 -33.87 22.50
CA ASN A 691 -21.58 -33.23 21.33
C ASN A 691 -21.70 -31.72 21.61
N LEU A 692 -20.61 -31.00 21.34
CA LEU A 692 -20.50 -29.56 21.61
C LEU A 692 -21.64 -28.76 20.97
N LYS A 693 -22.16 -29.20 19.82
CA LYS A 693 -23.26 -28.54 19.12
C LYS A 693 -24.53 -28.53 19.95
N ASP A 694 -24.86 -29.64 20.61
CA ASP A 694 -26.09 -29.77 21.38
C ASP A 694 -26.02 -28.98 22.68
N VAL A 695 -24.87 -29.04 23.38
CA VAL A 695 -24.66 -28.31 24.64
C VAL A 695 -24.65 -26.79 24.41
N MET A 696 -24.00 -26.33 23.35
CA MET A 696 -23.98 -24.90 23.01
C MET A 696 -25.36 -24.42 22.56
N LEU A 697 -26.12 -25.25 21.84
CA LEU A 697 -27.48 -24.92 21.40
C LEU A 697 -28.45 -24.84 22.59
N GLU A 698 -28.38 -25.77 23.55
CA GLU A 698 -29.19 -25.72 24.77
C GLU A 698 -28.87 -24.51 25.65
N ALA A 699 -27.58 -24.18 25.82
CA ALA A 699 -27.15 -23.01 26.56
C ALA A 699 -27.68 -21.71 25.92
N TRP A 700 -27.63 -21.63 24.60
CA TRP A 700 -28.16 -20.50 23.83
C TRP A 700 -29.70 -20.41 23.89
N LEU A 701 -30.40 -21.54 23.89
CA LEU A 701 -31.87 -21.58 23.92
C LEU A 701 -32.47 -21.28 25.30
N LYS A 702 -31.77 -21.57 26.41
CA LYS A 702 -32.23 -21.27 27.78
C LYS A 702 -32.42 -19.77 28.05
N GLU A 703 -31.81 -18.89 27.27
CA GLU A 703 -31.95 -17.43 27.38
C GLU A 703 -33.16 -16.85 26.61
N LYS A 704 -33.79 -17.63 25.71
CA LYS A 704 -34.98 -17.21 24.96
C LYS A 704 -36.31 -17.45 25.71
N LYS A 705 -36.25 -18.06 26.89
CA LYS A 705 -37.35 -18.18 27.85
C LYS A 705 -37.10 -17.24 29.01
#